data_AF-A0A409Y7I0-F1
#
_entry.id   AF-A0A409Y7I0-F1
#
_cell.length_a   1.000
_cell.length_b   1.000
_cell.length_c   1.000
_cell.angle_alpha   90.00
_cell.angle_beta   90.00
_cell.angle_gamma   90.00
#
_symmetry.space_group_name_H-M   'P 1'
#
loop_
_entity.id
_entity.type
_entity.pdbx_description
1 polymer ?
#
loop_
_entity_poly.entity_id
_entity_poly.type
_entity_poly.pdbx_seq_one_letter_code
_entity_poly.pdbx_strand_id
1 'polypeptide(L)'
;MKALVTAEPQTAVVKDIPIPEPGPKEIRVRVHYVALNPIDSLLVANPTDKPGRVVGSDIAGVVEKVGSDVTDWKVGDRVAGLLQGATSGNPRPGGFAEYALLEHDLAIHIPSGVSLEEAATVPLCSLTAAQALFIRLELQAPFPNPFQHKATNEKHPTLLIYSAATSVGLFAIELAKLLRTPSGTPYRIFATASPRNHDKLLASGVEAVFDYKSSTWTEDLRKASGGVSYAVDCIAEDMTTAQISQTFGEGGGKIAVIRKSAWTKDGIRPDVEPIYSAVWWGLGHEIIYNGRMPARPDWREFTVAFYKFLSAGSPKDPSVFPISGNPVRLMPGGLERIVQDGFVLLGSGKVTERNVGAQAQGGKEWMRPISAEKLVYKLNALIGDDPAERRGTRRFSAHIVFTFTGSESLLFSTNVVTPMAPNPSVQRNTSAKLTVAIDIGTTYTAASYHISGNKNRSNLPMSSFQEVNKWPKQTFPDAKIPSVLYYDSTGSARLYGAETLDDTLLMDAEINIWEKAEWWKLRLRPEYLPAPSEFIFPSLPSAVTKVDTIFRDQFAYVIENVRSFFIKAYMNGEKYWRDLATNMDVVLTVPNGWEGRHQQRMRLAAIDAGLVAPSEGSRIKFVSEGEAAIHYCLDSVIVHSVAVGSPVIVCDAGGKSGTTDIGIYKVNSLLPIHLEEIASPQCFLGGGVFVNRDAETFIRGRLKGSKWWDTEECIQSAMKIFEQHIKRSFRGNEMRMHIKLDGVQESDAFRGIERGRLAISGEEMVEIFRPTVDLVKCGLKEVIQSWGKAIDQIFVVGGFAESEHVYHELKTMAGALGIPVSKPDGALSKAVTHGALSWYLGSGVQVRVARLHYGAETEMDFDPNDHEMAGQIKFQDALGRWRVRHAWSTIVKKVGNTSFGHTISATTGSSASLYQNYRLRTGSEHSMPFHRNFTEHESLEVEMELYAYRWDNPPKFFKDNGGHLVDGFIHLGTVQADLTKCYKASRFNTALSGQKYKTLEYDICLLFDEIELRARLRWKEKNSYVFGDATIAYDV
;
A
#
# COMPACT_ATOMS: atom_id res chain seq x y z
N MET A 1 6.20 -14.74 27.13
CA MET A 1 4.99 -15.34 26.52
C MET A 1 4.80 -14.77 25.14
N LYS A 2 4.28 -15.58 24.23
CA LYS A 2 3.83 -15.13 22.92
C LYS A 2 2.49 -14.43 23.03
N ALA A 3 2.37 -13.31 22.34
CA ALA A 3 1.13 -12.55 22.21
C ALA A 3 1.00 -11.98 20.79
N LEU A 4 -0.23 -11.89 20.29
CA LEU A 4 -0.53 -11.18 19.06
C LEU A 4 -0.66 -9.69 19.37
N VAL A 5 0.26 -8.88 18.84
CA VAL A 5 0.43 -7.47 19.21
C VAL A 5 0.26 -6.58 17.98
N THR A 6 -0.51 -5.49 18.11
CA THR A 6 -0.68 -4.49 17.04
C THR A 6 0.67 -3.96 16.55
N ALA A 7 0.79 -3.79 15.23
CA ALA A 7 2.00 -3.37 14.52
C ALA A 7 1.63 -2.46 13.35
N GLU A 8 2.59 -1.66 12.87
CA GLU A 8 2.37 -0.75 11.75
C GLU A 8 2.52 -1.44 10.39
N PRO A 9 1.91 -0.88 9.34
CA PRO A 9 0.75 0.02 9.39
C PRO A 9 -0.60 -0.75 9.49
N GLN A 10 -1.18 -0.92 10.68
CA GLN A 10 -2.53 -1.53 10.85
C GLN A 10 -2.57 -3.07 10.69
N THR A 11 -1.57 -3.76 11.25
CA THR A 11 -1.55 -5.23 11.35
C THR A 11 -1.30 -5.67 12.79
N ALA A 12 -1.19 -6.98 13.01
CA ALA A 12 -0.71 -7.53 14.27
C ALA A 12 0.32 -8.63 14.00
N VAL A 13 1.33 -8.73 14.86
CA VAL A 13 2.37 -9.77 14.76
C VAL A 13 2.54 -10.47 16.09
N VAL A 14 2.91 -11.74 16.04
CA VAL A 14 3.26 -12.49 17.25
C VAL A 14 4.60 -11.98 17.78
N LYS A 15 4.62 -11.58 19.05
CA LYS A 15 5.83 -11.14 19.76
C LYS A 15 5.96 -11.84 21.10
N ASP A 16 7.20 -12.00 21.54
CA ASP A 16 7.51 -12.34 22.91
C ASP A 16 7.40 -11.08 23.79
N ILE A 17 6.52 -11.15 24.79
CA ILE A 17 6.32 -10.12 25.81
C ILE A 17 6.41 -10.72 27.22
N PRO A 18 6.67 -9.92 28.27
CA PRO A 18 6.67 -10.40 29.64
C PRO A 18 5.32 -11.02 30.04
N ILE A 19 5.35 -12.05 30.88
CA ILE A 19 4.14 -12.59 31.49
C ILE A 19 3.64 -11.55 32.51
N PRO A 20 2.37 -11.10 32.43
CA PRO A 20 1.85 -10.13 33.37
C PRO A 20 1.66 -10.77 34.76
N GLU A 21 1.78 -10.00 35.82
CA GLU A 21 1.49 -10.45 37.19
C GLU A 21 0.08 -9.98 37.60
N PRO A 22 -0.76 -10.83 38.20
CA PRO A 22 -2.11 -10.43 38.60
C PRO A 22 -2.04 -9.44 39.77
N GLY A 23 -2.83 -8.36 39.70
CA GLY A 23 -3.11 -7.50 40.85
C GLY A 23 -3.97 -8.19 41.92
N PRO A 24 -4.26 -7.51 43.05
CA PRO A 24 -4.98 -8.11 44.18
C PRO A 24 -6.35 -8.72 43.82
N LYS A 25 -7.07 -8.12 42.88
CA LYS A 25 -8.41 -8.55 42.42
C LYS A 25 -8.40 -9.14 41.01
N GLU A 26 -7.27 -9.69 40.58
CA GLU A 26 -7.12 -10.25 39.24
C GLU A 26 -6.70 -11.72 39.32
N ILE A 27 -7.06 -12.46 38.28
CA ILE A 27 -6.58 -13.82 38.04
C ILE A 27 -5.74 -13.81 36.77
N ARG A 28 -4.63 -14.53 36.79
CA ARG A 28 -3.85 -14.81 35.58
C ARG A 28 -4.29 -16.14 35.01
N VAL A 29 -4.71 -16.11 33.76
CA VAL A 29 -5.20 -17.28 33.03
C VAL A 29 -4.11 -17.74 32.08
N ARG A 30 -3.79 -19.04 32.12
CA ARG A 30 -3.07 -19.70 31.02
C ARG A 30 -4.09 -19.98 29.93
N VAL A 31 -3.98 -19.29 28.81
CA VAL A 31 -4.97 -19.31 27.72
C VAL A 31 -4.74 -20.53 26.84
N HIS A 32 -5.79 -21.32 26.63
CA HIS A 32 -5.76 -22.50 25.75
C HIS A 32 -6.47 -22.25 24.43
N TYR A 33 -7.56 -21.47 24.45
CA TYR A 33 -8.36 -21.16 23.27
C TYR A 33 -8.68 -19.68 23.23
N VAL A 34 -8.68 -19.13 22.02
CA VAL A 34 -9.13 -17.76 21.75
C VAL A 34 -10.18 -17.78 20.66
N ALA A 35 -11.24 -16.98 20.81
CA ALA A 35 -12.30 -16.88 19.81
C ALA A 35 -12.31 -15.49 19.17
N LEU A 36 -12.47 -15.46 17.86
CA LEU A 36 -12.41 -14.21 17.10
C LEU A 36 -13.78 -13.55 17.01
N ASN A 37 -13.78 -12.23 17.13
CA ASN A 37 -14.93 -11.36 16.90
C ASN A 37 -14.59 -10.34 15.80
N PRO A 38 -15.57 -9.82 15.04
CA PRO A 38 -15.33 -8.79 14.03
C PRO A 38 -14.62 -7.54 14.58
N ILE A 39 -14.79 -7.24 15.88
CA ILE A 39 -14.12 -6.09 16.50
C ILE A 39 -12.60 -6.29 16.61
N ASP A 40 -12.12 -7.53 16.72
CA ASP A 40 -10.70 -7.83 16.87
C ASP A 40 -9.92 -7.48 15.59
N SER A 41 -10.47 -7.84 14.41
CA SER A 41 -9.90 -7.44 13.12
C SER A 41 -10.07 -5.95 12.85
N LEU A 42 -11.23 -5.37 13.24
CA LEU A 42 -11.49 -3.95 13.07
C LEU A 42 -10.53 -3.05 13.86
N LEU A 43 -10.19 -3.40 15.10
CA LEU A 43 -9.25 -2.61 15.92
C LEU A 43 -7.79 -2.76 15.46
N VAL A 44 -7.47 -3.83 14.73
CA VAL A 44 -6.17 -3.98 14.08
C VAL A 44 -6.10 -3.15 12.80
N ALA A 45 -7.14 -3.20 11.97
CA ALA A 45 -7.23 -2.45 10.72
C ALA A 45 -7.45 -0.94 10.93
N ASN A 46 -8.16 -0.55 11.99
CA ASN A 46 -8.43 0.85 12.34
C ASN A 46 -7.93 1.12 13.76
N PRO A 47 -6.61 1.14 13.99
CA PRO A 47 -6.05 1.27 15.31
C PRO A 47 -6.43 2.64 15.91
N THR A 48 -7.09 2.62 17.06
CA THR A 48 -7.40 3.83 17.83
C THR A 48 -6.23 4.31 18.68
N ASP A 49 -5.14 3.52 18.70
CA ASP A 49 -4.01 3.66 19.59
C ASP A 49 -2.68 3.33 18.90
N LYS A 50 -1.58 3.68 19.56
CA LYS A 50 -0.24 3.32 19.06
C LYS A 50 -0.07 1.80 18.98
N PRO A 51 0.70 1.30 18.01
CA PRO A 51 1.10 -0.10 17.93
C PRO A 51 1.81 -0.57 19.21
N GLY A 52 1.78 -1.88 19.46
CA GLY A 52 2.36 -2.48 20.67
C GLY A 52 1.34 -2.98 21.68
N ARG A 53 0.05 -3.04 21.33
CA ARG A 53 -1.03 -3.51 22.21
C ARG A 53 -1.43 -4.94 21.87
N VAL A 54 -1.63 -5.78 22.88
CA VAL A 54 -2.14 -7.14 22.67
C VAL A 54 -3.58 -7.07 22.15
N VAL A 55 -3.87 -7.81 21.08
CA VAL A 55 -5.16 -7.85 20.40
C VAL A 55 -6.07 -8.88 21.07
N GLY A 56 -7.36 -8.85 20.74
CA GLY A 56 -8.26 -9.96 20.99
C GLY A 56 -9.09 -9.82 22.26
N SER A 57 -10.29 -10.36 22.20
CA SER A 57 -11.31 -10.13 23.21
C SER A 57 -11.69 -11.36 24.01
N ASP A 58 -11.93 -12.50 23.35
CA ASP A 58 -12.43 -13.70 24.02
C ASP A 58 -11.34 -14.74 24.25
N ILE A 59 -11.27 -15.24 25.49
CA ILE A 59 -10.34 -16.29 25.91
C ILE A 59 -11.05 -17.39 26.69
N ALA A 60 -10.49 -18.61 26.63
CA ALA A 60 -10.76 -19.67 27.58
C ALA A 60 -9.47 -20.43 27.94
N GLY A 61 -9.38 -20.87 29.18
CA GLY A 61 -8.20 -21.54 29.69
C GLY A 61 -8.36 -22.00 31.12
N VAL A 62 -7.25 -21.98 31.85
CA VAL A 62 -7.21 -22.36 33.27
C VAL A 62 -6.54 -21.27 34.10
N VAL A 63 -7.04 -21.05 35.32
CA VAL A 63 -6.40 -20.15 36.28
C VAL A 63 -5.02 -20.68 36.62
N GLU A 64 -3.99 -19.89 36.34
CA GLU A 64 -2.60 -20.23 36.67
C GLU A 64 -2.18 -19.57 38.00
N LYS A 65 -2.66 -18.35 38.26
CA LYS A 65 -2.35 -17.60 39.48
C LYS A 65 -3.51 -16.70 39.90
N VAL A 66 -3.69 -16.53 41.20
CA VAL A 66 -4.73 -15.67 41.78
C VAL A 66 -4.10 -14.50 42.55
N GLY A 67 -4.74 -13.33 42.51
CA GLY A 67 -4.40 -12.18 43.31
C GLY A 67 -4.67 -12.39 44.81
N SER A 68 -4.10 -11.54 45.66
CA SER A 68 -4.19 -11.67 47.12
C SER A 68 -5.59 -11.55 47.70
N ASP A 69 -6.49 -10.84 47.00
CA ASP A 69 -7.84 -10.53 47.48
C ASP A 69 -8.90 -11.38 46.78
N VAL A 70 -8.49 -12.32 45.91
CA VAL A 70 -9.37 -13.24 45.20
C VAL A 70 -9.64 -14.46 46.07
N THR A 71 -10.92 -14.74 46.33
CA THR A 71 -11.36 -15.84 47.23
C THR A 71 -12.27 -16.86 46.54
N ASP A 72 -12.83 -16.49 45.40
CA ASP A 72 -13.79 -17.25 44.60
C ASP A 72 -13.15 -18.09 43.48
N TRP A 73 -11.83 -17.98 43.29
CA TRP A 73 -11.08 -18.73 42.29
C TRP A 73 -9.90 -19.48 42.89
N LYS A 74 -9.58 -20.66 42.34
CA LYS A 74 -8.36 -21.42 42.65
C LYS A 74 -7.57 -21.75 41.39
N VAL A 75 -6.26 -21.94 41.55
CA VAL A 75 -5.38 -22.44 40.48
C VAL A 75 -5.93 -23.77 39.94
N GLY A 76 -6.00 -23.89 38.63
CA GLY A 76 -6.56 -25.04 37.91
C GLY A 76 -8.04 -24.89 37.53
N ASP A 77 -8.76 -23.89 38.05
CA ASP A 77 -10.15 -23.65 37.65
C ASP A 77 -10.26 -23.32 36.16
N ARG A 78 -11.29 -23.86 35.51
CA ARG A 78 -11.59 -23.61 34.11
C ARG A 78 -12.34 -22.29 33.98
N VAL A 79 -11.82 -21.40 33.14
CA VAL A 79 -12.26 -20.01 33.09
C VAL A 79 -12.38 -19.52 31.65
N ALA A 80 -13.43 -18.75 31.37
CA ALA A 80 -13.58 -17.93 30.16
C ALA A 80 -13.74 -16.46 30.54
N GLY A 81 -13.36 -15.55 29.65
CA GLY A 81 -13.43 -14.12 29.96
C GLY A 81 -13.35 -13.21 28.75
N LEU A 82 -13.77 -11.97 28.97
CA LEU A 82 -13.79 -10.87 28.00
C LEU A 82 -12.73 -9.84 28.38
N LEU A 83 -11.86 -9.51 27.42
CA LEU A 83 -10.92 -8.39 27.49
C LEU A 83 -11.19 -7.40 26.37
N GLN A 84 -10.82 -6.14 26.58
CA GLN A 84 -10.79 -5.15 25.50
C GLN A 84 -9.39 -5.15 24.88
N GLY A 85 -9.24 -5.83 23.74
CA GLY A 85 -7.99 -5.85 22.98
C GLY A 85 -7.68 -4.51 22.31
N ALA A 86 -6.41 -4.29 21.95
CA ALA A 86 -5.95 -3.20 21.09
C ALA A 86 -6.36 -1.77 21.53
N THR A 87 -6.56 -1.50 22.83
CA THR A 87 -6.89 -0.17 23.36
C THR A 87 -5.84 0.34 24.36
N SER A 88 -5.70 1.67 24.48
CA SER A 88 -4.96 2.39 25.54
C SER A 88 -5.86 3.00 26.61
N GLY A 89 -7.19 2.93 26.44
CA GLY A 89 -8.17 3.47 27.38
C GLY A 89 -8.13 2.79 28.74
N ASN A 90 -7.64 1.56 28.79
CA ASN A 90 -7.31 0.87 30.02
C ASN A 90 -5.90 0.24 29.93
N PRO A 91 -5.19 0.07 31.07
CA PRO A 91 -3.83 -0.46 31.07
C PRO A 91 -3.77 -1.96 30.72
N ARG A 92 -4.91 -2.67 30.70
CA ARG A 92 -4.94 -4.13 30.56
C ARG A 92 -4.68 -4.53 29.10
N PRO A 93 -3.85 -5.55 28.86
CA PRO A 93 -3.64 -6.09 27.51
C PRO A 93 -4.87 -6.88 27.04
N GLY A 94 -5.01 -7.06 25.72
CA GLY A 94 -5.98 -8.00 25.14
C GLY A 94 -5.68 -9.48 25.42
N GLY A 95 -6.57 -10.34 24.95
CA GLY A 95 -6.59 -11.77 25.29
C GLY A 95 -5.85 -12.71 24.33
N PHE A 96 -5.41 -12.27 23.15
CA PHE A 96 -4.72 -13.16 22.19
C PHE A 96 -3.24 -13.32 22.55
N ALA A 97 -3.00 -13.98 23.68
CA ALA A 97 -1.70 -14.27 24.26
C ALA A 97 -1.74 -15.59 25.03
N GLU A 98 -0.57 -16.19 25.31
CA GLU A 98 -0.49 -17.43 26.11
C GLU A 98 -0.95 -17.22 27.56
N TYR A 99 -0.85 -15.98 28.08
CA TYR A 99 -1.39 -15.60 29.38
C TYR A 99 -2.12 -14.26 29.32
N ALA A 100 -3.21 -14.15 30.09
CA ALA A 100 -4.01 -12.93 30.18
C ALA A 100 -4.47 -12.68 31.63
N LEU A 101 -4.76 -11.41 31.94
CA LEU A 101 -5.30 -11.01 33.25
C LEU A 101 -6.81 -10.76 33.13
N LEU A 102 -7.59 -11.39 33.99
CA LEU A 102 -9.02 -11.10 34.16
C LEU A 102 -9.28 -10.51 35.54
N GLU A 103 -10.19 -9.55 35.63
CA GLU A 103 -10.77 -9.18 36.91
C GLU A 103 -11.65 -10.33 37.39
N HIS A 104 -11.46 -10.77 38.64
CA HIS A 104 -12.00 -12.04 39.13
C HIS A 104 -13.54 -12.11 39.09
N ASP A 105 -14.23 -10.99 39.27
CA ASP A 105 -15.68 -10.83 39.24
C ASP A 105 -16.26 -10.74 37.81
N LEU A 106 -15.41 -10.52 36.80
CA LEU A 106 -15.75 -10.51 35.37
C LEU A 106 -15.28 -11.77 34.63
N ALA A 107 -14.97 -12.83 35.38
CA ALA A 107 -14.62 -14.14 34.83
C ALA A 107 -15.81 -15.11 34.90
N ILE A 108 -15.90 -16.04 33.95
CA ILE A 108 -16.96 -17.04 33.85
C ILE A 108 -16.38 -18.40 34.27
N HIS A 109 -16.95 -19.05 35.29
CA HIS A 109 -16.65 -20.45 35.57
C HIS A 109 -17.23 -21.30 34.45
N ILE A 110 -16.39 -22.16 33.86
CA ILE A 110 -16.83 -23.05 32.79
C ILE A 110 -17.45 -24.31 33.43
N PRO A 111 -18.75 -24.60 33.18
CA PRO A 111 -19.38 -25.82 33.65
C PRO A 111 -18.63 -27.08 33.18
N SER A 112 -18.67 -28.13 34.00
CA SER A 112 -17.81 -29.31 33.81
C SER A 112 -18.00 -30.02 32.47
N GLY A 113 -19.20 -30.01 31.91
CA GLY A 113 -19.56 -30.62 30.62
C GLY A 113 -19.29 -29.75 29.39
N VAL A 114 -19.00 -28.46 29.56
CA VAL A 114 -18.68 -27.56 28.43
C VAL A 114 -17.20 -27.65 28.12
N SER A 115 -16.80 -27.66 26.85
CA SER A 115 -15.38 -27.66 26.45
C SER A 115 -14.74 -26.26 26.57
N LEU A 116 -13.41 -26.15 26.66
CA LEU A 116 -12.73 -24.84 26.64
C LEU A 116 -12.92 -24.14 25.28
N GLU A 117 -12.94 -24.92 24.20
CA GLU A 117 -13.18 -24.44 22.83
C GLU A 117 -14.54 -23.76 22.70
N GLU A 118 -15.60 -24.43 23.18
CA GLU A 118 -16.96 -23.87 23.19
C GLU A 118 -17.06 -22.66 24.11
N ALA A 119 -16.47 -22.75 25.31
CA ALA A 119 -16.51 -21.67 26.29
C ALA A 119 -15.83 -20.38 25.80
N ALA A 120 -14.79 -20.48 24.97
CA ALA A 120 -14.15 -19.31 24.37
C ALA A 120 -15.12 -18.51 23.49
N THR A 121 -16.21 -19.10 22.99
CA THR A 121 -17.15 -18.38 22.12
C THR A 121 -18.12 -17.45 22.85
N VAL A 122 -18.28 -17.66 24.16
CA VAL A 122 -19.35 -17.12 24.99
C VAL A 122 -19.16 -15.64 25.37
N PRO A 123 -18.01 -15.16 25.88
CA PRO A 123 -17.94 -13.92 26.65
C PRO A 123 -18.48 -12.67 25.93
N LEU A 124 -17.84 -12.22 24.83
CA LEU A 124 -18.24 -10.98 24.14
C LEU A 124 -19.65 -11.04 23.55
N CYS A 125 -19.95 -12.08 22.76
CA CYS A 125 -21.19 -12.12 21.98
C CYS A 125 -22.42 -12.37 22.86
N SER A 126 -22.32 -13.21 23.89
CA SER A 126 -23.43 -13.43 24.81
C SER A 126 -23.72 -12.19 25.66
N LEU A 127 -22.68 -11.48 26.11
CA LEU A 127 -22.84 -10.21 26.83
C LEU A 127 -23.46 -9.13 25.93
N THR A 128 -23.03 -9.06 24.66
CA THR A 128 -23.60 -8.12 23.68
C THR A 128 -25.10 -8.38 23.49
N ALA A 129 -25.51 -9.65 23.38
CA ALA A 129 -26.91 -10.05 23.27
C ALA A 129 -27.70 -9.75 24.56
N ALA A 130 -27.14 -10.05 25.73
CA ALA A 130 -27.75 -9.74 27.03
C ALA A 130 -27.98 -8.23 27.21
N GLN A 131 -27.00 -7.39 26.88
CA GLN A 131 -27.16 -5.94 26.91
C GLN A 131 -28.14 -5.43 25.84
N ALA A 132 -28.29 -6.12 24.70
CA ALA A 132 -29.30 -5.79 23.71
C ALA A 132 -30.71 -5.98 24.26
N LEU A 133 -30.98 -7.19 24.76
CA LEU A 133 -32.31 -7.56 25.24
C LEU A 133 -32.66 -6.85 26.55
N PHE A 134 -31.78 -6.91 27.53
CA PHE A 134 -32.15 -6.55 28.89
C PHE A 134 -31.93 -5.08 29.19
N ILE A 135 -30.88 -4.44 28.65
CA ILE A 135 -30.61 -3.02 28.92
C ILE A 135 -31.24 -2.12 27.85
N ARG A 136 -30.98 -2.38 26.56
CA ARG A 136 -31.40 -1.48 25.46
C ARG A 136 -32.88 -1.62 25.12
N LEU A 137 -33.38 -2.85 25.03
CA LEU A 137 -34.80 -3.11 24.84
C LEU A 137 -35.58 -3.08 26.16
N GLU A 138 -34.88 -2.90 27.29
CA GLU A 138 -35.48 -2.82 28.63
C GLU A 138 -36.35 -4.04 28.97
N LEU A 139 -35.93 -5.23 28.54
CA LEU A 139 -36.65 -6.46 28.82
C LEU A 139 -36.23 -7.04 30.18
N GLN A 140 -37.16 -7.71 30.85
CA GLN A 140 -36.88 -8.34 32.14
C GLN A 140 -35.91 -9.51 31.96
N ALA A 141 -34.72 -9.41 32.57
CA ALA A 141 -33.74 -10.49 32.54
C ALA A 141 -34.21 -11.71 33.37
N PRO A 142 -33.83 -12.94 32.98
CA PRO A 142 -34.14 -14.15 33.74
C PRO A 142 -33.20 -14.35 34.95
N PHE A 143 -32.46 -13.33 35.34
CA PHE A 143 -31.52 -13.33 36.46
C PHE A 143 -31.54 -11.98 37.20
N PRO A 144 -31.23 -11.97 38.51
CA PRO A 144 -31.15 -10.73 39.30
C PRO A 144 -30.07 -9.79 38.73
N ASN A 145 -30.38 -8.51 38.55
CA ASN A 145 -29.46 -7.52 37.98
C ASN A 145 -29.86 -6.10 38.44
N PRO A 146 -29.02 -5.05 38.24
CA PRO A 146 -29.26 -3.72 38.81
C PRO A 146 -30.32 -2.91 38.06
N PHE A 147 -30.73 -3.31 36.86
CA PHE A 147 -31.74 -2.60 36.07
C PHE A 147 -33.14 -3.15 36.35
N GLN A 148 -34.03 -2.26 36.79
CA GLN A 148 -35.44 -2.57 36.97
C GLN A 148 -36.24 -1.96 35.82
N HIS A 149 -36.74 -2.82 34.95
CA HIS A 149 -37.53 -2.40 33.79
C HIS A 149 -39.01 -2.66 34.00
N LYS A 150 -39.84 -1.83 33.36
CA LYS A 150 -41.29 -2.03 33.39
C LYS A 150 -41.65 -3.22 32.51
N ALA A 151 -42.39 -4.17 33.06
CA ALA A 151 -42.86 -5.30 32.28
C ALA A 151 -43.82 -4.85 31.16
N THR A 152 -43.75 -5.53 30.02
CA THR A 152 -44.69 -5.30 28.92
C THR A 152 -46.11 -5.70 29.32
N ASN A 153 -47.08 -4.90 28.88
CA ASN A 153 -48.52 -5.21 29.01
C ASN A 153 -49.04 -6.03 27.82
N GLU A 154 -48.20 -6.28 26.81
CA GLU A 154 -48.59 -7.10 25.67
C GLU A 154 -48.76 -8.56 26.06
N LYS A 155 -49.86 -9.17 25.62
CA LYS A 155 -50.17 -10.57 25.92
C LYS A 155 -49.22 -11.55 25.22
N HIS A 156 -48.80 -11.20 23.99
CA HIS A 156 -47.92 -12.00 23.13
C HIS A 156 -46.86 -11.11 22.47
N PRO A 157 -45.89 -10.58 23.24
CA PRO A 157 -44.89 -9.68 22.72
C PRO A 157 -44.03 -10.38 21.67
N THR A 158 -43.66 -9.64 20.63
CA THR A 158 -42.92 -10.17 19.47
C THR A 158 -41.53 -9.54 19.39
N LEU A 159 -40.52 -10.36 19.12
CA LEU A 159 -39.13 -9.94 19.01
C LEU A 159 -38.55 -10.38 17.67
N LEU A 160 -38.02 -9.44 16.89
CA LEU A 160 -37.23 -9.72 15.71
C LEU A 160 -35.74 -9.77 16.04
N ILE A 161 -35.07 -10.84 15.61
CA ILE A 161 -33.61 -10.94 15.60
C ILE A 161 -33.14 -10.88 14.15
N TYR A 162 -32.68 -9.71 13.72
CA TYR A 162 -32.22 -9.50 12.35
C TYR A 162 -30.79 -10.02 12.17
N SER A 163 -30.54 -10.76 11.08
CA SER A 163 -29.27 -11.45 10.83
C SER A 163 -28.95 -12.48 11.94
N ALA A 164 -29.94 -13.31 12.27
CA ALA A 164 -29.94 -14.23 13.40
C ALA A 164 -28.86 -15.32 13.34
N ALA A 165 -28.33 -15.64 12.15
CA ALA A 165 -27.26 -16.61 11.95
C ALA A 165 -25.86 -16.07 12.37
N THR A 166 -25.76 -14.83 12.84
CA THR A 166 -24.52 -14.26 13.39
C THR A 166 -24.26 -14.76 14.82
N SER A 167 -23.01 -14.65 15.28
CA SER A 167 -22.62 -15.05 16.65
C SER A 167 -23.48 -14.37 17.73
N VAL A 168 -23.78 -13.08 17.59
CA VAL A 168 -24.67 -12.34 18.51
C VAL A 168 -26.13 -12.79 18.35
N GLY A 169 -26.58 -13.01 17.12
CA GLY A 169 -27.96 -13.46 16.83
C GLY A 169 -28.30 -14.81 17.45
N LEU A 170 -27.37 -15.78 17.41
CA LEU A 170 -27.56 -17.09 18.01
C LEU A 170 -27.71 -17.00 19.54
N PHE A 171 -26.86 -16.22 20.23
CA PHE A 171 -27.03 -15.97 21.67
C PHE A 171 -28.28 -15.15 21.99
N ALA A 172 -28.68 -14.21 21.13
CA ALA A 172 -29.91 -13.45 21.29
C ALA A 172 -31.14 -14.37 21.23
N ILE A 173 -31.15 -15.40 20.36
CA ILE A 173 -32.22 -16.41 20.32
C ILE A 173 -32.25 -17.19 21.64
N GLU A 174 -31.10 -17.69 22.10
CA GLU A 174 -31.04 -18.50 23.33
C GLU A 174 -31.50 -17.71 24.56
N LEU A 175 -31.12 -16.44 24.67
CA LEU A 175 -31.59 -15.55 25.74
C LEU A 175 -33.06 -15.17 25.58
N ALA A 176 -33.51 -14.89 24.34
CA ALA A 176 -34.91 -14.55 24.08
C ALA A 176 -35.87 -15.70 24.45
N LYS A 177 -35.46 -16.95 24.29
CA LYS A 177 -36.22 -18.14 24.71
C LYS A 177 -36.47 -18.20 26.21
N LEU A 178 -35.70 -17.47 27.01
CA LEU A 178 -35.88 -17.36 28.46
C LEU A 178 -36.85 -16.25 28.86
N LEU A 179 -37.21 -15.34 27.95
CA LEU A 179 -38.11 -14.22 28.23
C LEU A 179 -39.54 -14.70 28.50
N ARG A 180 -40.15 -14.14 29.54
CA ARG A 180 -41.55 -14.38 29.90
C ARG A 180 -42.22 -13.06 30.27
N THR A 181 -43.50 -12.91 29.92
CA THR A 181 -44.34 -11.83 30.45
C THR A 181 -44.63 -12.05 31.95
N PRO A 182 -45.19 -11.07 32.68
CA PRO A 182 -45.63 -11.27 34.07
C PRO A 182 -46.63 -12.42 34.24
N SER A 183 -47.43 -12.70 33.21
CA SER A 183 -48.36 -13.84 33.18
C SER A 183 -47.70 -15.18 32.84
N GLY A 184 -46.38 -15.21 32.65
CA GLY A 184 -45.63 -16.42 32.29
C GLY A 184 -45.67 -16.78 30.79
N THR A 185 -46.17 -15.90 29.92
CA THR A 185 -46.26 -16.17 28.48
C THR A 185 -44.89 -15.99 27.82
N PRO A 186 -44.41 -16.93 26.98
CA PRO A 186 -43.18 -16.74 26.22
C PRO A 186 -43.33 -15.68 25.13
N TYR A 187 -42.22 -15.02 24.80
CA TYR A 187 -42.14 -14.09 23.67
C TYR A 187 -42.15 -14.88 22.36
N ARG A 188 -42.79 -14.32 21.33
CA ARG A 188 -42.76 -14.85 19.97
C ARG A 188 -41.51 -14.32 19.27
N ILE A 189 -40.64 -15.22 18.81
CA ILE A 189 -39.33 -14.86 18.26
C ILE A 189 -39.36 -15.06 16.75
N PHE A 190 -39.05 -14.00 16.00
CA PHE A 190 -38.89 -14.01 14.56
C PHE A 190 -37.44 -13.74 14.19
N ALA A 191 -36.98 -14.30 13.08
CA ALA A 191 -35.60 -14.16 12.65
C ALA A 191 -35.50 -13.77 11.18
N THR A 192 -34.40 -13.11 10.81
CA THR A 192 -33.97 -13.04 9.41
C THR A 192 -32.63 -13.73 9.22
N ALA A 193 -32.48 -14.47 8.12
CA ALA A 193 -31.23 -15.10 7.73
C ALA A 193 -31.26 -15.50 6.25
N SER A 194 -30.10 -15.83 5.69
CA SER A 194 -30.04 -16.47 4.37
C SER A 194 -30.70 -17.86 4.41
N PRO A 195 -31.36 -18.32 3.31
CA PRO A 195 -32.14 -19.57 3.28
C PRO A 195 -31.42 -20.80 3.82
N ARG A 196 -30.11 -20.92 3.54
CA ARG A 196 -29.26 -22.02 4.02
C ARG A 196 -29.21 -22.20 5.55
N ASN A 197 -29.62 -21.20 6.33
CA ASN A 197 -29.63 -21.22 7.79
C ASN A 197 -31.04 -21.34 8.39
N HIS A 198 -32.10 -21.36 7.57
CA HIS A 198 -33.49 -21.33 8.05
C HIS A 198 -33.81 -22.54 8.94
N ASP A 199 -33.55 -23.75 8.46
CA ASP A 199 -33.84 -24.99 9.20
C ASP A 199 -33.15 -25.02 10.57
N LYS A 200 -31.89 -24.58 10.63
CA LYS A 200 -31.12 -24.50 11.87
C LYS A 200 -31.75 -23.52 12.87
N LEU A 201 -32.18 -22.34 12.41
CA LEU A 201 -32.79 -21.33 13.27
C LEU A 201 -34.19 -21.73 13.73
N LEU A 202 -34.99 -22.37 12.86
CA LEU A 202 -36.28 -22.96 13.22
C LEU A 202 -36.10 -24.03 14.32
N ALA A 203 -35.11 -24.90 14.16
CA ALA A 203 -34.76 -25.90 15.19
C ALA A 203 -34.30 -25.25 16.52
N SER A 204 -33.73 -24.05 16.48
CA SER A 204 -33.40 -23.29 17.70
C SER A 204 -34.63 -22.75 18.43
N GLY A 205 -35.83 -22.75 17.82
CA GLY A 205 -37.10 -22.39 18.46
C GLY A 205 -37.65 -21.01 18.08
N VAL A 206 -37.23 -20.44 16.96
CA VAL A 206 -37.89 -19.25 16.37
C VAL A 206 -39.16 -19.66 15.63
N GLU A 207 -40.16 -18.79 15.62
CA GLU A 207 -41.48 -19.07 15.04
C GLU A 207 -41.46 -19.04 13.51
N ALA A 208 -40.75 -18.09 12.91
CA ALA A 208 -40.51 -18.03 11.47
C ALA A 208 -39.18 -17.33 11.15
N VAL A 209 -38.62 -17.70 9.99
CA VAL A 209 -37.38 -17.12 9.46
C VAL A 209 -37.64 -16.54 8.07
N PHE A 210 -37.18 -15.31 7.84
CA PHE A 210 -37.34 -14.61 6.57
C PHE A 210 -36.00 -14.41 5.88
N ASP A 211 -35.97 -14.56 4.55
CA ASP A 211 -34.79 -14.19 3.77
C ASP A 211 -34.69 -12.67 3.67
N TYR A 212 -33.71 -12.09 4.37
CA TYR A 212 -33.47 -10.64 4.36
C TYR A 212 -33.11 -10.08 2.97
N LYS A 213 -32.82 -10.94 1.97
CA LYS A 213 -32.61 -10.52 0.58
C LYS A 213 -33.90 -10.43 -0.24
N SER A 214 -35.01 -10.98 0.24
CA SER A 214 -36.30 -10.88 -0.45
C SER A 214 -36.81 -9.44 -0.41
N SER A 215 -37.25 -8.87 -1.52
CA SER A 215 -37.81 -7.51 -1.53
C SER A 215 -39.08 -7.35 -0.68
N THR A 216 -39.73 -8.45 -0.27
CA THR A 216 -40.99 -8.45 0.49
C THR A 216 -40.84 -8.92 1.94
N TRP A 217 -39.60 -9.17 2.42
CA TRP A 217 -39.38 -9.79 3.73
C TRP A 217 -40.00 -8.97 4.88
N THR A 218 -40.02 -7.65 4.75
CA THR A 218 -40.59 -6.72 5.73
C THR A 218 -42.12 -6.87 5.83
N GLU A 219 -42.81 -6.93 4.69
CA GLU A 219 -44.27 -7.09 4.64
C GLU A 219 -44.68 -8.49 5.10
N ASP A 220 -43.95 -9.52 4.67
CA ASP A 220 -44.27 -10.90 5.01
C ASP A 220 -44.06 -11.17 6.49
N LEU A 221 -42.99 -10.61 7.08
CA LEU A 221 -42.77 -10.66 8.52
C LEU A 221 -43.86 -9.92 9.27
N ARG A 222 -44.24 -8.70 8.84
CA ARG A 222 -45.30 -7.93 9.49
C ARG A 222 -46.65 -8.66 9.45
N LYS A 223 -46.97 -9.34 8.35
CA LYS A 223 -48.17 -10.19 8.25
C LYS A 223 -48.13 -11.38 9.22
N ALA A 224 -46.97 -12.02 9.37
CA ALA A 224 -46.82 -13.19 10.26
C ALA A 224 -46.79 -12.81 11.75
N SER A 225 -46.14 -11.70 12.10
CA SER A 225 -46.00 -11.26 13.49
C SER A 225 -47.21 -10.45 13.99
N GLY A 226 -47.92 -9.77 13.10
CA GLY A 226 -48.88 -8.70 13.44
C GLY A 226 -48.21 -7.33 13.59
N GLY A 227 -46.92 -7.23 13.24
CA GLY A 227 -46.05 -6.11 13.58
C GLY A 227 -45.22 -6.41 14.82
N VAL A 228 -43.90 -6.15 14.75
CA VAL A 228 -43.00 -6.46 15.88
C VAL A 228 -43.03 -5.40 16.97
N SER A 229 -42.83 -5.83 18.22
CA SER A 229 -42.76 -4.94 19.39
C SER A 229 -41.31 -4.53 19.70
N TYR A 230 -40.37 -5.43 19.43
CA TYR A 230 -38.94 -5.25 19.69
C TYR A 230 -38.11 -5.79 18.54
N ALA A 231 -36.94 -5.21 18.30
CA ALA A 231 -35.97 -5.77 17.37
C ALA A 231 -34.53 -5.66 17.87
N VAL A 232 -33.72 -6.66 17.55
CA VAL A 232 -32.26 -6.61 17.68
C VAL A 232 -31.67 -6.64 16.28
N ASP A 233 -30.92 -5.61 15.94
CA ASP A 233 -30.13 -5.58 14.72
C ASP A 233 -28.72 -6.11 15.02
N CYS A 234 -28.46 -7.37 14.65
CA CYS A 234 -27.19 -8.04 14.88
C CYS A 234 -26.13 -7.77 13.80
N ILE A 235 -26.37 -6.84 12.87
CA ILE A 235 -25.39 -6.43 11.85
C ILE A 235 -25.21 -4.91 11.80
N ALA A 236 -26.30 -4.15 11.80
CA ALA A 236 -26.35 -2.70 11.84
C ALA A 236 -25.50 -2.04 10.74
N GLU A 237 -25.81 -2.37 9.48
CA GLU A 237 -25.12 -1.89 8.26
C GLU A 237 -26.12 -1.25 7.27
N ASP A 238 -25.77 -0.13 6.65
CA ASP A 238 -26.55 0.57 5.63
C ASP A 238 -28.01 0.83 6.04
N MET A 239 -28.97 0.34 5.24
CA MET A 239 -30.41 0.55 5.42
C MET A 239 -31.07 -0.51 6.32
N THR A 240 -30.31 -1.42 6.94
CA THR A 240 -30.87 -2.52 7.74
C THR A 240 -31.77 -2.02 8.87
N THR A 241 -31.30 -1.07 9.68
CA THR A 241 -32.11 -0.44 10.74
C THR A 241 -33.39 0.19 10.21
N ALA A 242 -33.33 0.87 9.06
CA ALA A 242 -34.48 1.49 8.42
C ALA A 242 -35.51 0.44 7.96
N GLN A 243 -35.06 -0.64 7.31
CA GLN A 243 -35.93 -1.75 6.90
C GLN A 243 -36.55 -2.46 8.11
N ILE A 244 -35.77 -2.72 9.16
CA ILE A 244 -36.27 -3.29 10.42
C ILE A 244 -37.37 -2.40 11.00
N SER A 245 -37.22 -1.07 10.98
CA SER A 245 -38.24 -0.16 11.50
C SER A 245 -39.61 -0.34 10.81
N GLN A 246 -39.63 -0.71 9.52
CA GLN A 246 -40.86 -0.95 8.77
C GLN A 246 -41.64 -2.20 9.23
N THR A 247 -41.00 -3.08 10.01
CA THR A 247 -41.65 -4.31 10.52
C THR A 247 -42.48 -4.11 11.79
N PHE A 248 -42.37 -2.94 12.45
CA PHE A 248 -43.05 -2.67 13.71
C PHE A 248 -44.56 -2.52 13.57
N GLY A 249 -45.29 -2.83 14.64
CA GLY A 249 -46.73 -2.58 14.76
C GLY A 249 -47.09 -1.09 14.77
N GLU A 250 -48.38 -0.79 14.93
CA GLU A 250 -48.86 0.58 15.18
C GLU A 250 -48.34 1.07 16.55
N GLY A 251 -47.77 2.29 16.59
CA GLY A 251 -47.15 2.84 17.81
C GLY A 251 -45.64 2.62 17.93
N GLY A 252 -45.04 1.84 17.01
CA GLY A 252 -43.60 1.70 16.89
C GLY A 252 -42.96 0.90 18.04
N GLY A 253 -41.70 1.20 18.37
CA GLY A 253 -40.95 0.44 19.38
C GLY A 253 -39.46 0.71 19.39
N LYS A 254 -38.67 -0.21 19.99
CA LYS A 254 -37.22 -0.04 20.16
C LYS A 254 -36.43 -1.03 19.29
N ILE A 255 -35.36 -0.55 18.65
CA ILE A 255 -34.37 -1.38 17.95
C ILE A 255 -33.05 -1.32 18.74
N ALA A 256 -32.56 -2.45 19.26
CA ALA A 256 -31.21 -2.52 19.80
C ALA A 256 -30.20 -2.72 18.66
N VAL A 257 -29.37 -1.71 18.44
CA VAL A 257 -28.41 -1.67 17.32
C VAL A 257 -27.00 -1.95 17.84
N ILE A 258 -26.32 -2.96 17.30
CA ILE A 258 -25.02 -3.42 17.85
C ILE A 258 -23.78 -2.64 17.37
N ARG A 259 -23.90 -1.79 16.34
CA ARG A 259 -22.81 -0.93 15.82
C ARG A 259 -23.23 0.53 15.74
N LYS A 260 -22.29 1.46 15.89
CA LYS A 260 -22.55 2.92 15.87
C LYS A 260 -22.43 3.56 14.49
N SER A 261 -21.37 3.22 13.75
CA SER A 261 -20.86 4.05 12.65
C SER A 261 -21.13 3.49 11.25
N ALA A 262 -21.98 2.46 11.14
CA ALA A 262 -22.21 1.71 9.89
C ALA A 262 -23.64 1.85 9.34
N TRP A 263 -24.49 2.69 9.94
CA TRP A 263 -25.88 2.93 9.53
C TRP A 263 -26.24 4.43 9.72
N THR A 264 -27.31 4.90 9.06
CA THR A 264 -27.83 6.27 9.20
C THR A 264 -29.27 6.27 9.74
N LYS A 265 -29.73 7.42 10.24
CA LYS A 265 -31.12 7.56 10.71
C LYS A 265 -32.14 7.69 9.57
N ASP A 266 -31.69 7.69 8.32
CA ASP A 266 -32.52 7.95 7.16
C ASP A 266 -33.50 6.79 6.93
N GLY A 267 -34.77 7.12 6.69
CA GLY A 267 -35.81 6.11 6.43
C GLY A 267 -36.27 5.31 7.66
N ILE A 268 -35.78 5.62 8.86
CA ILE A 268 -36.31 5.05 10.11
C ILE A 268 -37.66 5.70 10.42
N ARG A 269 -38.65 4.88 10.73
CA ARG A 269 -39.97 5.35 11.17
C ARG A 269 -39.87 6.27 12.40
N PRO A 270 -40.60 7.41 12.45
CA PRO A 270 -40.53 8.36 13.57
C PRO A 270 -40.94 7.79 14.94
N ASP A 271 -41.80 6.77 14.94
CA ASP A 271 -42.26 6.08 16.15
C ASP A 271 -41.34 4.93 16.59
N VAL A 272 -40.22 4.71 15.89
CA VAL A 272 -39.25 3.65 16.20
C VAL A 272 -37.92 4.25 16.65
N GLU A 273 -37.47 3.87 17.85
CA GLU A 273 -36.24 4.37 18.47
C GLU A 273 -35.07 3.38 18.30
N PRO A 274 -34.03 3.69 17.52
CA PRO A 274 -32.80 2.92 17.49
C PRO A 274 -31.88 3.28 18.66
N ILE A 275 -31.49 2.28 19.46
CA ILE A 275 -30.67 2.44 20.67
C ILE A 275 -29.35 1.70 20.50
N TYR A 276 -28.25 2.44 20.57
CA TYR A 276 -26.90 1.92 20.48
C TYR A 276 -26.15 2.03 21.82
N SER A 277 -25.36 1.00 22.15
CA SER A 277 -24.41 1.01 23.27
C SER A 277 -23.18 0.18 22.93
N ALA A 278 -22.04 0.49 23.56
CA ALA A 278 -20.82 -0.30 23.42
C ALA A 278 -20.77 -1.43 24.46
N VAL A 279 -20.43 -2.66 24.04
CA VAL A 279 -20.32 -3.82 24.96
C VAL A 279 -19.34 -3.58 26.10
N TRP A 280 -18.29 -2.82 25.81
CA TRP A 280 -17.20 -2.45 26.71
C TRP A 280 -17.63 -1.69 27.96
N TRP A 281 -18.79 -1.03 27.99
CA TRP A 281 -19.32 -0.44 29.23
C TRP A 281 -19.54 -1.49 30.33
N GLY A 282 -19.77 -2.75 29.96
CA GLY A 282 -19.84 -3.87 30.90
C GLY A 282 -18.55 -4.11 31.70
N LEU A 283 -17.40 -3.59 31.25
CA LEU A 283 -16.17 -3.66 32.01
C LEU A 283 -16.15 -2.69 33.21
N GLY A 284 -17.00 -1.65 33.21
CA GLY A 284 -17.06 -0.68 34.31
C GLY A 284 -15.89 0.30 34.39
N HIS A 285 -15.05 0.36 33.36
CA HIS A 285 -13.92 1.29 33.28
C HIS A 285 -14.19 2.40 32.26
N GLU A 286 -13.41 3.47 32.29
CA GLU A 286 -13.33 4.39 31.16
C GLU A 286 -12.79 3.61 29.95
N ILE A 287 -13.42 3.80 28.79
CA ILE A 287 -13.07 3.09 27.55
C ILE A 287 -12.85 4.08 26.42
N ILE A 288 -11.98 3.69 25.48
CA ILE A 288 -11.80 4.40 24.21
C ILE A 288 -12.44 3.53 23.13
N TYR A 289 -13.55 3.99 22.57
CA TYR A 289 -14.26 3.33 21.47
C TYR A 289 -15.16 4.34 20.74
N ASN A 290 -14.81 4.73 19.51
CA ASN A 290 -15.48 5.82 18.78
C ASN A 290 -15.56 7.13 19.59
N GLY A 291 -14.48 7.45 20.29
CA GLY A 291 -14.39 8.51 21.30
C GLY A 291 -14.12 7.96 22.71
N ARG A 292 -13.84 8.86 23.66
CA ARG A 292 -13.71 8.49 25.08
C ARG A 292 -15.11 8.37 25.69
N MET A 293 -15.38 7.24 26.36
CA MET A 293 -16.67 6.98 27.01
C MET A 293 -16.44 6.74 28.51
N PRO A 294 -17.27 7.34 29.39
CA PRO A 294 -17.09 7.24 30.83
C PRO A 294 -17.39 5.83 31.35
N ALA A 295 -16.84 5.52 32.52
CA ALA A 295 -17.14 4.30 33.26
C ALA A 295 -18.63 4.20 33.62
N ARG A 296 -19.17 2.98 33.59
CA ARG A 296 -20.56 2.66 33.95
C ARG A 296 -20.61 1.53 34.99
N PRO A 297 -20.56 1.87 36.29
CA PRO A 297 -20.59 0.87 37.36
C PRO A 297 -21.83 -0.02 37.34
N ASP A 298 -22.99 0.56 37.01
CA ASP A 298 -24.27 -0.12 36.82
C ASP A 298 -24.22 -1.18 35.70
N TRP A 299 -23.49 -0.91 34.61
CA TRP A 299 -23.28 -1.88 33.53
C TRP A 299 -22.31 -2.99 33.92
N ARG A 300 -21.32 -2.69 34.76
CA ARG A 300 -20.43 -3.71 35.34
C ARG A 300 -21.21 -4.65 36.25
N GLU A 301 -22.02 -4.11 37.16
CA GLU A 301 -22.87 -4.90 38.05
C GLU A 301 -23.79 -5.84 37.27
N PHE A 302 -24.37 -5.38 36.17
CA PHE A 302 -25.12 -6.23 35.25
C PHE A 302 -24.25 -7.34 34.63
N THR A 303 -23.04 -7.02 34.20
CA THR A 303 -22.12 -7.99 33.59
C THR A 303 -21.69 -9.07 34.60
N VAL A 304 -21.36 -8.67 35.82
CA VAL A 304 -21.08 -9.58 36.95
C VAL A 304 -22.28 -10.51 37.19
N ALA A 305 -23.48 -9.96 37.25
CA ALA A 305 -24.70 -10.73 37.43
C ALA A 305 -24.95 -11.73 36.30
N PHE A 306 -24.76 -11.31 35.05
CA PHE A 306 -24.91 -12.15 33.88
C PHE A 306 -23.87 -13.29 33.83
N TYR A 307 -22.61 -13.00 34.15
CA TYR A 307 -21.56 -14.02 34.19
C TYR A 307 -21.72 -14.99 35.36
N LYS A 308 -22.27 -14.54 36.49
CA LYS A 308 -22.71 -15.43 37.56
C LYS A 308 -23.85 -16.35 37.12
N PHE A 309 -24.82 -15.81 36.38
CA PHE A 309 -25.90 -16.62 35.79
C PHE A 309 -25.34 -17.70 34.86
N LEU A 310 -24.39 -17.36 33.98
CA LEU A 310 -23.71 -18.36 33.13
C LEU A 310 -22.94 -19.39 33.96
N SER A 311 -22.17 -18.93 34.95
CA SER A 311 -21.33 -19.76 35.81
C SER A 311 -22.13 -20.74 36.67
N ALA A 312 -23.38 -20.42 37.01
CA ALA A 312 -24.26 -21.28 37.80
C ALA A 312 -24.69 -22.55 37.05
N GLY A 313 -24.55 -22.58 35.72
CA GLY A 313 -25.01 -23.68 34.87
C GLY A 313 -26.52 -23.70 34.67
N SER A 314 -26.98 -24.55 33.76
CA SER A 314 -28.42 -24.68 33.47
C SER A 314 -29.16 -25.27 34.67
N PRO A 315 -30.36 -24.75 35.03
CA PRO A 315 -31.20 -25.36 36.06
C PRO A 315 -31.57 -26.83 35.77
N LYS A 316 -31.56 -27.23 34.48
CA LYS A 316 -31.85 -28.61 34.06
C LYS A 316 -30.62 -29.51 34.12
N ASP A 317 -29.44 -28.94 33.88
CA ASP A 317 -28.17 -29.64 33.87
C ASP A 317 -27.05 -28.64 34.24
N PRO A 318 -26.59 -28.66 35.51
CA PRO A 318 -25.54 -27.75 35.97
C PRO A 318 -24.19 -27.96 35.27
N SER A 319 -24.01 -29.05 34.51
CA SER A 319 -22.77 -29.32 33.77
C SER A 319 -22.66 -28.54 32.46
N VAL A 320 -23.73 -27.86 32.01
CA VAL A 320 -23.77 -27.01 30.82
C VAL A 320 -24.16 -25.58 31.14
N PHE A 321 -23.88 -24.64 30.24
CA PHE A 321 -24.36 -23.26 30.39
C PHE A 321 -25.90 -23.19 30.34
N PRO A 322 -26.53 -22.16 30.95
CA PRO A 322 -27.97 -21.92 30.83
C PRO A 322 -28.44 -21.61 29.40
N ILE A 323 -27.51 -21.23 28.52
CA ILE A 323 -27.71 -20.95 27.09
C ILE A 323 -26.71 -21.78 26.29
N SER A 324 -27.11 -22.22 25.10
CA SER A 324 -26.22 -23.01 24.24
C SER A 324 -25.07 -22.15 23.71
N GLY A 325 -23.86 -22.72 23.65
CA GLY A 325 -22.70 -22.10 23.01
C GLY A 325 -22.87 -21.98 21.49
N ASN A 326 -22.08 -21.09 20.88
CA ASN A 326 -22.07 -21.00 19.43
C ASN A 326 -21.30 -22.18 18.81
N PRO A 327 -21.73 -22.70 17.65
CA PRO A 327 -20.97 -23.72 16.94
C PRO A 327 -19.55 -23.24 16.65
N VAL A 328 -18.59 -24.13 16.82
CA VAL A 328 -17.17 -23.78 16.68
C VAL A 328 -16.63 -24.26 15.35
N ARG A 329 -15.85 -23.39 14.71
CA ARG A 329 -14.87 -23.79 13.70
C ARG A 329 -13.48 -23.69 14.30
N LEU A 330 -12.89 -24.83 14.60
CA LEU A 330 -11.50 -24.88 15.03
C LEU A 330 -10.60 -24.60 13.81
N MET A 331 -9.84 -23.51 13.90
CA MET A 331 -8.91 -23.08 12.86
C MET A 331 -7.54 -23.72 13.07
N PRO A 332 -6.81 -24.05 11.99
CA PRO A 332 -5.46 -24.61 12.12
C PRO A 332 -4.44 -23.58 12.61
N GLY A 333 -3.44 -24.06 13.35
CA GLY A 333 -2.38 -23.24 13.95
C GLY A 333 -2.81 -22.52 15.24
N GLY A 334 -2.02 -21.54 15.66
CA GLY A 334 -2.25 -20.71 16.85
C GLY A 334 -2.26 -19.22 16.53
N LEU A 335 -1.68 -18.41 17.42
CA LEU A 335 -1.62 -16.93 17.28
C LEU A 335 -1.05 -16.49 15.92
N GLU A 336 -0.12 -17.26 15.38
CA GLU A 336 0.59 -16.98 14.12
C GLU A 336 -0.25 -17.14 12.86
N ARG A 337 -1.47 -17.68 12.97
CA ARG A 337 -2.42 -17.85 11.85
C ARG A 337 -3.64 -16.92 11.95
N ILE A 338 -3.84 -16.26 13.10
CA ILE A 338 -5.01 -15.42 13.33
C ILE A 338 -5.13 -14.30 12.30
N VAL A 339 -4.02 -13.64 11.93
CA VAL A 339 -4.06 -12.53 10.96
C VAL A 339 -4.25 -13.03 9.54
N GLN A 340 -3.56 -14.11 9.17
CA GLN A 340 -3.51 -14.65 7.81
C GLN A 340 -4.77 -15.41 7.41
N ASP A 341 -5.45 -16.01 8.39
CA ASP A 341 -6.64 -16.85 8.16
C ASP A 341 -7.87 -16.21 8.81
N GLY A 342 -7.83 -16.01 10.14
CA GLY A 342 -8.98 -15.59 10.92
C GLY A 342 -9.48 -14.17 10.62
N PHE A 343 -8.57 -13.19 10.61
CA PHE A 343 -8.90 -11.80 10.29
C PHE A 343 -9.23 -11.62 8.81
N VAL A 344 -8.67 -12.44 7.92
CA VAL A 344 -9.06 -12.48 6.50
C VAL A 344 -10.53 -12.93 6.38
N LEU A 345 -10.94 -14.00 7.08
CA LEU A 345 -12.33 -14.48 7.05
C LEU A 345 -13.33 -13.52 7.70
N LEU A 346 -12.91 -12.79 8.74
CA LEU A 346 -13.74 -11.78 9.38
C LEU A 346 -13.80 -10.47 8.58
N GLY A 347 -12.75 -10.14 7.84
CA GLY A 347 -12.58 -8.85 7.17
C GLY A 347 -12.56 -7.66 8.16
N SER A 348 -12.33 -6.46 7.62
CA SER A 348 -12.48 -5.20 8.37
C SER A 348 -13.53 -4.26 7.77
N GLY A 349 -14.29 -4.72 6.77
CA GLY A 349 -15.38 -4.01 6.10
C GLY A 349 -16.76 -4.61 6.41
N LYS A 350 -17.71 -4.38 5.50
CA LYS A 350 -19.10 -4.88 5.62
C LYS A 350 -19.16 -6.39 5.54
N VAL A 351 -20.21 -7.00 6.10
CA VAL A 351 -20.37 -8.47 6.04
C VAL A 351 -20.46 -8.98 4.59
N THR A 352 -21.06 -8.18 3.70
CA THR A 352 -21.18 -8.48 2.26
C THR A 352 -19.82 -8.54 1.54
N GLU A 353 -18.80 -7.85 2.05
CA GLU A 353 -17.45 -7.78 1.48
C GLU A 353 -16.55 -8.96 1.93
N ARG A 354 -16.96 -9.71 2.96
CA ARG A 354 -16.17 -10.82 3.56
C ARG A 354 -15.98 -12.04 2.64
N ASN A 355 -16.80 -12.19 1.60
CA ASN A 355 -16.79 -13.39 0.73
C ASN A 355 -15.68 -13.39 -0.33
N VAL A 356 -14.97 -12.27 -0.53
CA VAL A 356 -13.93 -12.15 -1.57
C VAL A 356 -12.61 -12.80 -1.12
N GLY A 357 -12.27 -12.75 0.18
CA GLY A 357 -11.00 -13.28 0.71
C GLY A 357 -10.94 -14.81 0.85
N ALA A 358 -12.09 -15.48 1.03
CA ALA A 358 -12.18 -16.94 1.20
C ALA A 358 -11.85 -17.72 -0.10
N GLN A 359 -12.27 -17.20 -1.26
CA GLN A 359 -12.03 -17.84 -2.56
C GLN A 359 -10.61 -17.61 -3.09
N ALA A 360 -9.90 -16.59 -2.59
CA ALA A 360 -8.54 -16.22 -2.99
C ALA A 360 -7.42 -17.13 -2.45
N GLN A 361 -7.69 -18.04 -1.49
CA GLN A 361 -6.66 -18.89 -0.84
C GLN A 361 -6.72 -20.40 -1.16
N GLY A 362 -7.29 -20.79 -2.30
CA GLY A 362 -7.04 -22.12 -2.89
C GLY A 362 -7.88 -23.29 -2.33
N GLY A 363 -9.17 -23.08 -2.05
CA GLY A 363 -10.12 -24.18 -1.83
C GLY A 363 -9.97 -24.97 -0.52
N LYS A 364 -9.25 -24.44 0.48
CA LYS A 364 -9.06 -25.09 1.78
C LYS A 364 -10.35 -25.03 2.62
N GLU A 365 -10.73 -26.14 3.23
CA GLU A 365 -12.02 -26.31 3.92
C GLU A 365 -12.26 -25.28 5.05
N TRP A 366 -11.25 -25.01 5.88
CA TRP A 366 -11.36 -24.08 7.01
C TRP A 366 -11.48 -22.61 6.59
N MET A 367 -11.12 -22.29 5.33
CA MET A 367 -11.24 -20.96 4.73
C MET A 367 -12.59 -20.72 4.04
N ARG A 368 -13.57 -21.63 4.18
CA ARG A 368 -14.92 -21.40 3.65
C ARG A 368 -15.59 -20.18 4.31
N PRO A 369 -16.54 -19.49 3.65
CA PRO A 369 -17.29 -18.41 4.27
C PRO A 369 -17.88 -18.80 5.63
N ILE A 370 -17.84 -17.88 6.59
CA ILE A 370 -18.38 -18.11 7.93
C ILE A 370 -19.91 -18.26 7.81
N SER A 371 -20.48 -19.33 8.38
CA SER A 371 -21.93 -19.52 8.41
C SER A 371 -22.36 -20.11 9.75
N ALA A 372 -22.93 -19.28 10.63
CA ALA A 372 -23.49 -19.68 11.91
C ALA A 372 -22.52 -20.49 12.80
N GLU A 373 -21.25 -20.06 12.82
CA GLU A 373 -20.16 -20.62 13.61
C GLU A 373 -19.17 -19.51 14.00
N LYS A 374 -18.37 -19.75 15.04
CA LYS A 374 -17.31 -18.84 15.50
C LYS A 374 -15.94 -19.45 15.26
N LEU A 375 -14.99 -18.62 14.80
CA LEU A 375 -13.61 -19.06 14.56
C LEU A 375 -12.86 -19.12 15.89
N VAL A 376 -12.27 -20.27 16.19
CA VAL A 376 -11.52 -20.50 17.43
C VAL A 376 -10.14 -21.05 17.08
N TYR A 377 -9.11 -20.55 17.76
CA TYR A 377 -7.74 -21.05 17.65
C TYR A 377 -7.33 -21.70 18.97
N LYS A 378 -6.65 -22.85 18.86
CA LYS A 378 -5.98 -23.49 19.99
C LYS A 378 -4.56 -22.92 20.10
N LEU A 379 -4.15 -22.52 21.30
CA LEU A 379 -2.79 -22.10 21.57
C LEU A 379 -1.96 -23.32 21.98
N ASN A 380 -0.81 -23.53 21.34
CA ASN A 380 0.08 -24.64 21.67
C ASN A 380 0.60 -24.47 23.10
N ALA A 381 0.10 -25.30 24.01
CA ALA A 381 0.72 -25.48 25.31
C ALA A 381 2.18 -25.91 25.11
N LEU A 382 3.10 -25.37 25.91
CA LEU A 382 4.42 -25.96 26.09
C LEU A 382 4.23 -27.46 26.35
N ILE A 383 4.88 -28.28 25.53
CA ILE A 383 4.86 -29.73 25.65
C ILE A 383 5.39 -30.08 27.04
N GLY A 384 4.51 -30.64 27.88
CA GLY A 384 4.83 -31.13 29.22
C GLY A 384 3.95 -30.47 30.28
N ASP A 385 2.74 -31.01 30.47
CA ASP A 385 2.00 -31.12 31.75
C ASP A 385 0.48 -31.19 31.51
N ASP A 386 0.05 -32.16 30.70
CA ASP A 386 -1.32 -32.68 30.81
C ASP A 386 -1.27 -34.07 31.48
N PRO A 387 -1.73 -34.20 32.74
CA PRO A 387 -1.82 -35.49 33.42
C PRO A 387 -2.78 -36.48 32.74
N ALA A 388 -3.66 -36.04 31.84
CA ALA A 388 -4.75 -36.85 31.29
C ALA A 388 -4.37 -37.69 30.06
N GLU A 389 -3.30 -37.39 29.33
CA GLU A 389 -2.96 -38.08 28.07
C GLU A 389 -2.02 -39.31 28.22
N ARG A 390 -1.73 -39.78 29.44
CA ARG A 390 -0.87 -40.97 29.66
C ARG A 390 -1.53 -42.33 29.37
N ARG A 391 -2.65 -42.40 28.64
CA ARG A 391 -3.28 -43.70 28.29
C ARG A 391 -3.73 -43.76 26.83
N GLY A 392 -2.92 -44.46 26.01
CA GLY A 392 -3.19 -44.79 24.60
C GLY A 392 -2.55 -43.76 23.67
N THR A 393 -1.75 -44.09 22.66
CA THR A 393 -1.83 -45.24 21.75
C THR A 393 -0.52 -45.37 20.94
N ARG A 394 -0.41 -46.49 20.23
CA ARG A 394 0.79 -47.17 19.74
C ARG A 394 1.55 -46.46 18.59
N ARG A 395 2.87 -46.69 18.59
CA ARG A 395 3.85 -46.46 17.50
C ARG A 395 3.38 -47.00 16.15
N PHE A 396 3.65 -46.26 15.08
CA PHE A 396 4.06 -46.82 13.78
C PHE A 396 5.10 -45.91 13.11
N SER A 397 6.28 -46.48 12.85
CA SER A 397 7.38 -45.93 12.07
C SER A 397 7.32 -46.52 10.65
N ALA A 398 7.54 -45.71 9.62
CA ALA A 398 7.79 -46.19 8.27
C ALA A 398 9.04 -45.51 7.70
N HIS A 399 10.07 -46.33 7.46
CA HIS A 399 11.26 -46.01 6.68
C HIS A 399 10.97 -46.21 5.18
N ILE A 400 11.49 -45.31 4.33
CA ILE A 400 11.75 -45.63 2.92
C ILE A 400 13.18 -45.17 2.59
N VAL A 401 13.98 -46.11 2.13
CA VAL A 401 15.37 -46.00 1.66
C VAL A 401 15.35 -46.02 0.14
N PHE A 402 16.12 -45.16 -0.53
CA PHE A 402 16.63 -45.40 -1.87
C PHE A 402 18.11 -45.03 -1.95
N THR A 403 18.95 -46.02 -2.24
CA THR A 403 20.34 -45.87 -2.69
C THR A 403 20.40 -46.12 -4.19
N PHE A 404 21.09 -45.26 -4.94
CA PHE A 404 21.89 -45.65 -6.12
C PHE A 404 23.05 -44.67 -6.35
N THR A 405 24.06 -45.21 -7.00
CA THR A 405 25.49 -44.91 -7.00
C THR A 405 25.95 -43.87 -8.03
N GLY A 406 26.85 -42.98 -7.59
CA GLY A 406 28.09 -42.53 -8.25
C GLY A 406 28.11 -42.11 -9.74
N SER A 407 28.35 -40.81 -9.97
CA SER A 407 29.42 -40.33 -10.87
C SER A 407 29.73 -38.85 -10.55
N GLU A 408 31.01 -38.54 -10.35
CA GLU A 408 31.53 -37.22 -9.97
C GLU A 408 31.36 -36.15 -11.06
N SER A 409 30.88 -34.97 -10.68
CA SER A 409 31.15 -33.72 -11.38
C SER A 409 31.13 -32.56 -10.38
N LEU A 410 32.22 -31.79 -10.37
CA LEU A 410 32.54 -30.69 -9.46
C LEU A 410 31.36 -29.73 -9.21
N LEU A 411 30.82 -29.79 -7.99
CA LEU A 411 29.88 -28.80 -7.45
C LEU A 411 30.66 -27.51 -7.12
N PHE A 412 30.40 -26.45 -7.87
CA PHE A 412 30.62 -25.09 -7.36
C PHE A 412 29.72 -24.91 -6.13
N SER A 413 30.36 -24.66 -4.99
CA SER A 413 29.71 -24.23 -3.76
C SER A 413 28.97 -22.91 -4.02
N THR A 414 27.65 -22.98 -4.20
CA THR A 414 26.79 -21.85 -3.88
C THR A 414 26.71 -21.79 -2.36
N ASN A 415 27.65 -21.09 -1.74
CA ASN A 415 27.46 -20.64 -0.37
C ASN A 415 26.20 -19.78 -0.37
N VAL A 416 25.14 -20.31 0.24
CA VAL A 416 24.00 -19.52 0.70
C VAL A 416 24.56 -18.53 1.70
N VAL A 417 24.89 -17.34 1.21
CA VAL A 417 25.16 -16.19 2.06
C VAL A 417 23.83 -15.91 2.76
N THR A 418 23.76 -16.23 4.04
CA THR A 418 22.76 -15.70 4.98
C THR A 418 22.52 -14.24 4.62
N PRO A 419 21.27 -13.78 4.46
CA PRO A 419 21.00 -12.37 4.13
C PRO A 419 21.76 -11.51 5.14
N MET A 420 22.72 -10.72 4.63
CA MET A 420 23.40 -9.73 5.45
C MET A 420 22.30 -8.90 6.10
N ALA A 421 22.38 -8.77 7.43
CA ALA A 421 21.51 -7.90 8.18
C ALA A 421 21.47 -6.52 7.47
N PRO A 422 20.29 -5.90 7.37
CA PRO A 422 20.18 -4.58 6.76
C PRO A 422 21.22 -3.64 7.37
N ASN A 423 21.86 -2.88 6.50
CA ASN A 423 22.96 -1.96 6.80
C ASN A 423 22.75 -1.26 8.17
N PRO A 424 23.66 -1.40 9.16
CA PRO A 424 23.50 -0.81 10.49
C PRO A 424 23.57 0.73 10.53
N SER A 425 23.61 1.40 9.38
CA SER A 425 23.76 2.85 9.26
C SER A 425 22.45 3.64 9.26
N VAL A 426 21.30 3.00 9.53
CA VAL A 426 20.25 3.73 10.27
C VAL A 426 20.72 3.78 11.72
N GLN A 427 21.70 4.66 11.98
CA GLN A 427 21.87 5.18 13.33
C GLN A 427 20.47 5.54 13.82
N ARG A 428 20.06 4.95 14.94
CA ARG A 428 18.89 5.40 15.71
C ARG A 428 19.19 6.83 16.15
N ASN A 429 19.02 7.77 15.23
CA ASN A 429 19.23 9.17 15.49
C ASN A 429 18.05 9.57 16.36
N THR A 430 18.35 9.89 17.61
CA THR A 430 17.36 10.16 18.66
C THR A 430 16.69 11.54 18.51
N SER A 431 16.97 12.24 17.41
CA SER A 431 16.42 13.56 17.05
C SER A 431 15.28 13.43 16.04
N ALA A 432 14.31 14.34 16.10
CA ALA A 432 13.27 14.42 15.08
C ALA A 432 13.88 14.81 13.71
N LYS A 433 13.30 14.32 12.63
CA LYS A 433 13.78 14.52 11.25
C LYS A 433 12.62 14.96 10.35
N LEU A 434 12.85 16.02 9.59
CA LEU A 434 11.94 16.48 8.54
C LEU A 434 12.30 15.80 7.22
N THR A 435 11.30 15.28 6.54
CA THR A 435 11.43 14.75 5.18
C THR A 435 10.44 15.48 4.28
N VAL A 436 10.90 15.97 3.13
CA VAL A 436 10.08 16.67 2.14
C VAL A 436 10.13 15.89 0.83
N ALA A 437 8.97 15.51 0.31
CA ALA A 437 8.83 14.97 -1.04
C ALA A 437 8.39 16.08 -1.99
N ILE A 438 9.07 16.20 -3.13
CA ILE A 438 8.75 17.18 -4.18
C ILE A 438 8.58 16.45 -5.50
N ASP A 439 7.44 16.69 -6.13
CA ASP A 439 7.15 16.25 -7.48
C ASP A 439 7.15 17.46 -8.40
N ILE A 440 8.23 17.67 -9.16
CA ILE A 440 8.23 18.61 -10.28
C ILE A 440 7.80 17.83 -11.51
N GLY A 441 6.50 17.76 -11.79
CA GLY A 441 5.98 17.23 -13.03
C GLY A 441 6.21 18.22 -14.19
N THR A 442 6.08 17.76 -15.43
CA THR A 442 6.25 18.60 -16.63
C THR A 442 5.27 19.78 -16.68
N THR A 443 4.10 19.67 -16.03
CA THR A 443 3.09 20.74 -16.04
C THR A 443 2.59 21.15 -14.68
N TYR A 444 2.68 20.27 -13.69
CA TYR A 444 2.31 20.61 -12.34
C TYR A 444 3.40 20.18 -11.38
N THR A 445 3.62 21.01 -10.37
CA THR A 445 4.49 20.75 -9.25
C THR A 445 3.65 20.56 -7.99
N ALA A 446 4.06 19.63 -7.13
CA ALA A 446 3.47 19.36 -5.83
C ALA A 446 4.55 19.13 -4.77
N ALA A 447 4.20 19.31 -3.50
CA ALA A 447 5.08 18.99 -2.38
C ALA A 447 4.30 18.42 -1.20
N SER A 448 4.95 17.54 -0.45
CA SER A 448 4.44 16.98 0.81
C SER A 448 5.58 16.82 1.80
N TYR A 449 5.29 16.83 3.10
CA TYR A 449 6.32 16.64 4.12
C TYR A 449 5.85 15.77 5.28
N HIS A 450 6.82 15.20 6.00
CA HIS A 450 6.62 14.37 7.18
C HIS A 450 7.68 14.67 8.24
N ILE A 451 7.28 14.66 9.51
CA ILE A 451 8.20 14.80 10.65
C ILE A 451 8.23 13.47 11.41
N SER A 452 9.36 12.78 11.36
CA SER A 452 9.62 11.53 12.10
C SER A 452 10.40 11.81 13.40
N GLY A 453 10.25 10.99 14.45
CA GLY A 453 10.98 11.19 15.72
C GLY A 453 10.47 10.35 16.90
N ASN A 454 11.19 10.35 18.03
CA ASN A 454 10.83 9.62 19.25
C ASN A 454 10.06 10.53 20.24
N LYS A 455 8.76 10.24 20.45
CA LYS A 455 7.86 11.02 21.33
C LYS A 455 8.34 11.18 22.79
N ASN A 456 9.29 10.37 23.26
CA ASN A 456 9.75 10.43 24.65
C ASN A 456 10.88 11.45 24.89
N ARG A 457 11.40 12.13 23.85
CA ARG A 457 12.53 13.09 23.99
C ARG A 457 12.39 14.41 23.22
N SER A 458 11.40 14.60 22.35
CA SER A 458 11.25 15.83 21.55
C SER A 458 9.93 16.55 21.81
N ASN A 459 9.97 17.84 22.20
CA ASN A 459 8.81 18.75 22.25
C ASN A 459 8.34 19.19 20.84
N LEU A 460 8.52 18.35 19.82
CA LEU A 460 8.25 18.64 18.41
C LEU A 460 6.96 17.94 17.95
N PRO A 461 6.12 18.60 17.14
CA PRO A 461 4.89 18.01 16.62
C PRO A 461 5.23 16.90 15.63
N MET A 462 4.80 15.66 15.91
CA MET A 462 4.84 14.58 14.92
C MET A 462 3.63 14.69 14.01
N SER A 463 3.84 14.59 12.69
CA SER A 463 2.78 14.75 11.70
C SER A 463 2.50 13.45 10.94
N SER A 464 1.24 13.22 10.56
CA SER A 464 0.96 12.39 9.37
C SER A 464 1.56 13.05 8.12
N PHE A 465 1.52 12.41 6.95
CA PHE A 465 1.94 13.09 5.72
C PHE A 465 1.12 14.35 5.52
N GLN A 466 1.80 15.49 5.39
CA GLN A 466 1.20 16.80 5.21
C GLN A 466 1.39 17.23 3.77
N GLU A 467 0.29 17.49 3.08
CA GLU A 467 0.30 18.03 1.73
C GLU A 467 0.39 19.57 1.78
N VAL A 468 1.22 20.16 0.93
CA VAL A 468 1.21 21.61 0.74
C VAL A 468 0.06 21.95 -0.21
N ASN A 469 -1.04 22.47 0.35
CA ASN A 469 -2.27 22.74 -0.40
C ASN A 469 -2.65 24.22 -0.44
N LYS A 470 -1.74 25.10 -0.01
CA LYS A 470 -1.93 26.55 -0.05
C LYS A 470 -0.65 27.23 -0.48
N TRP A 471 -0.63 27.68 -1.73
CA TRP A 471 0.48 28.38 -2.36
C TRP A 471 0.22 29.89 -2.42
N PRO A 472 1.25 30.73 -2.61
CA PRO A 472 1.10 32.17 -2.75
C PRO A 472 0.08 32.54 -3.83
N LYS A 473 -0.77 33.52 -3.51
CA LYS A 473 -1.73 34.13 -4.45
C LYS A 473 -2.69 33.16 -5.13
N GLN A 474 -2.83 31.92 -4.65
CA GLN A 474 -3.89 31.03 -5.09
C GLN A 474 -5.25 31.55 -4.66
N THR A 475 -6.18 31.64 -5.61
CA THR A 475 -7.58 31.99 -5.36
C THR A 475 -8.31 30.89 -4.57
N PHE A 476 -8.00 29.63 -4.88
CA PHE A 476 -8.56 28.44 -4.21
C PHE A 476 -7.43 27.49 -3.80
N PRO A 477 -7.50 26.86 -2.61
CA PRO A 477 -6.51 25.87 -2.18
C PRO A 477 -6.41 24.70 -3.18
N ASP A 478 -5.21 24.45 -3.68
CA ASP A 478 -4.90 23.30 -4.54
C ASP A 478 -3.52 22.74 -4.14
N ALA A 479 -3.40 21.41 -4.11
CA ALA A 479 -2.15 20.71 -3.84
C ALA A 479 -1.14 20.82 -4.99
N LYS A 480 -1.60 21.19 -6.19
CA LYS A 480 -0.76 21.37 -7.38
C LYS A 480 -0.69 22.83 -7.82
N ILE A 481 0.47 23.20 -8.33
CA ILE A 481 0.71 24.47 -9.01
C ILE A 481 1.26 24.20 -10.40
N PRO A 482 1.02 25.07 -11.40
CA PRO A 482 1.68 24.93 -12.70
C PRO A 482 3.22 24.83 -12.57
N SER A 483 3.86 24.03 -13.41
CA SER A 483 5.32 24.02 -13.60
C SER A 483 5.69 25.06 -14.67
N VAL A 484 5.22 26.28 -14.47
CA VAL A 484 5.37 27.41 -15.40
C VAL A 484 6.06 28.55 -14.66
N LEU A 485 7.02 29.18 -15.32
CA LEU A 485 7.71 30.37 -14.83
C LEU A 485 7.71 31.43 -15.92
N TYR A 486 7.77 32.70 -15.53
CA TYR A 486 8.01 33.81 -16.45
C TYR A 486 9.33 34.48 -16.13
N TYR A 487 10.14 34.74 -17.14
CA TYR A 487 11.46 35.33 -17.02
C TYR A 487 11.51 36.69 -17.67
N ASP A 488 12.19 37.64 -17.03
CA ASP A 488 12.50 38.91 -17.69
C ASP A 488 13.69 38.76 -18.65
N SER A 489 14.00 39.84 -19.37
CA SER A 489 15.11 39.90 -20.32
C SER A 489 16.50 39.74 -19.69
N THR A 490 16.61 39.77 -18.36
CA THR A 490 17.86 39.51 -17.62
C THR A 490 18.04 38.05 -17.24
N GLY A 491 17.02 37.21 -17.47
CA GLY A 491 17.01 35.81 -17.06
C GLY A 491 16.61 35.62 -15.60
N SER A 492 15.96 36.62 -14.97
CA SER A 492 15.43 36.51 -13.62
C SER A 492 13.97 36.05 -13.66
N ALA A 493 13.63 35.01 -12.91
CA ALA A 493 12.24 34.55 -12.78
C ALA A 493 11.40 35.56 -11.98
N ARG A 494 10.26 35.95 -12.54
CA ARG A 494 9.35 36.99 -12.02
C ARG A 494 8.01 36.43 -11.56
N LEU A 495 7.52 35.36 -12.18
CA LEU A 495 6.32 34.65 -11.77
C LEU A 495 6.61 33.16 -11.66
N TYR A 496 5.97 32.51 -10.68
CA TYR A 496 6.20 31.11 -10.36
C TYR A 496 4.88 30.38 -10.14
N GLY A 497 4.70 29.26 -10.84
CA GLY A 497 3.64 28.29 -10.62
C GLY A 497 2.27 28.88 -10.33
N ALA A 498 1.84 28.90 -9.05
CA ALA A 498 0.53 29.42 -8.66
C ALA A 498 0.26 30.85 -9.15
N GLU A 499 1.29 31.69 -9.18
CA GLU A 499 1.21 33.09 -9.58
C GLU A 499 0.88 33.24 -11.08
N THR A 500 1.17 32.21 -11.88
CA THR A 500 0.84 32.18 -13.32
C THR A 500 -0.64 31.92 -13.59
N LEU A 501 -1.45 31.75 -12.54
CA LEU A 501 -2.90 31.62 -12.63
C LEU A 501 -3.63 32.93 -12.31
N ASP A 502 -2.91 33.97 -11.87
CA ASP A 502 -3.49 35.28 -11.54
C ASP A 502 -3.51 36.17 -12.78
N ASP A 503 -4.71 36.53 -13.25
CA ASP A 503 -4.90 37.32 -14.47
C ASP A 503 -4.22 38.70 -14.38
N THR A 504 -4.11 39.29 -13.18
CA THR A 504 -3.44 40.60 -13.01
C THR A 504 -1.94 40.46 -13.22
N LEU A 505 -1.33 39.42 -12.66
CA LEU A 505 0.10 39.15 -12.83
C LEU A 505 0.45 38.74 -14.26
N LEU A 506 -0.46 38.04 -14.95
CA LEU A 506 -0.29 37.73 -16.37
C LEU A 506 -0.31 39.00 -17.23
N MET A 507 -1.18 39.97 -16.92
CA MET A 507 -1.13 41.28 -17.57
C MET A 507 0.21 41.99 -17.32
N ASP A 508 0.74 41.92 -16.10
CA ASP A 508 2.07 42.47 -15.81
C ASP A 508 3.16 41.77 -16.65
N ALA A 509 3.09 40.45 -16.81
CA ALA A 509 4.01 39.70 -17.65
C ALA A 509 3.94 40.14 -19.12
N GLU A 510 2.74 40.40 -19.65
CA GLU A 510 2.55 40.91 -21.01
C GLU A 510 3.09 42.33 -21.16
N ILE A 511 2.77 43.24 -20.22
CA ILE A 511 3.23 44.64 -20.22
C ILE A 511 4.75 44.72 -20.18
N ASN A 512 5.39 43.88 -19.35
CA ASN A 512 6.84 43.88 -19.17
C ASN A 512 7.56 42.91 -20.12
N ILE A 513 6.83 42.26 -21.04
CA ILE A 513 7.37 41.33 -22.06
C ILE A 513 8.20 40.23 -21.41
N TRP A 514 7.67 39.61 -20.36
CA TRP A 514 8.30 38.45 -19.74
C TRP A 514 8.04 37.19 -20.58
N GLU A 515 9.08 36.38 -20.74
CA GLU A 515 9.05 35.17 -21.55
C GLU A 515 8.63 33.97 -20.70
N LYS A 516 7.64 33.22 -21.20
CA LYS A 516 7.08 32.05 -20.54
C LYS A 516 7.98 30.83 -20.72
N ALA A 517 8.29 30.13 -19.64
CA ALA A 517 8.90 28.81 -19.63
C ALA A 517 7.86 27.75 -19.28
N GLU A 518 7.54 26.86 -20.23
CA GLU A 518 6.66 25.70 -20.00
C GLU A 518 7.19 24.43 -20.66
N TRP A 519 6.81 23.27 -20.13
CA TRP A 519 7.25 21.94 -20.58
C TRP A 519 8.77 21.76 -20.63
N TRP A 520 9.51 22.63 -19.94
CA TRP A 520 10.95 22.67 -19.88
C TRP A 520 11.54 21.38 -19.30
N LYS A 521 10.84 20.69 -18.38
CA LYS A 521 11.24 19.36 -17.85
C LYS A 521 11.51 18.36 -18.96
N LEU A 522 10.73 18.35 -20.06
CA LEU A 522 10.91 17.40 -21.16
C LEU A 522 12.23 17.61 -21.92
N ARG A 523 12.88 18.78 -21.79
CA ARG A 523 14.22 19.02 -22.35
C ARG A 523 15.31 18.29 -21.57
N LEU A 524 15.02 17.80 -20.37
CA LEU A 524 15.86 16.89 -19.59
C LEU A 524 15.58 15.40 -19.93
N ARG A 525 14.74 15.08 -20.93
CA ARG A 525 14.44 13.67 -21.25
C ARG A 525 15.72 12.88 -21.63
N PRO A 526 15.76 11.57 -21.35
CA PRO A 526 16.76 10.70 -21.94
C PRO A 526 16.67 10.75 -23.47
N GLU A 527 17.82 10.79 -24.15
CA GLU A 527 17.89 10.90 -25.61
C GLU A 527 17.17 9.74 -26.31
N TYR A 528 17.25 8.55 -25.72
CA TYR A 528 16.63 7.33 -26.22
C TYR A 528 15.11 7.28 -26.02
N LEU A 529 14.50 8.18 -25.24
CA LEU A 529 13.05 8.26 -25.08
C LEU A 529 12.49 9.05 -26.28
N PRO A 530 11.90 8.39 -27.30
CA PRO A 530 11.55 9.05 -28.55
C PRO A 530 10.50 10.12 -28.32
N ALA A 531 10.73 11.31 -28.88
CA ALA A 531 9.68 12.30 -29.02
C ALA A 531 8.87 11.98 -30.28
N PRO A 532 7.54 12.18 -30.29
CA PRO A 532 6.78 12.13 -31.53
C PRO A 532 7.42 13.06 -32.57
N SER A 533 7.58 12.61 -33.80
CA SER A 533 8.33 13.31 -34.87
C SER A 533 7.83 14.73 -35.14
N GLU A 534 6.57 15.01 -34.83
CA GLU A 534 5.90 16.30 -35.05
C GLU A 534 5.82 17.15 -33.77
N PHE A 535 6.35 16.68 -32.64
CA PHE A 535 6.27 17.41 -31.37
C PHE A 535 7.39 18.45 -31.27
N ILE A 536 6.99 19.73 -31.27
CA ILE A 536 7.91 20.86 -31.11
C ILE A 536 7.99 21.22 -29.62
N PHE A 537 9.18 21.09 -29.04
CA PHE A 537 9.44 21.53 -27.66
C PHE A 537 9.45 23.07 -27.59
N PRO A 538 8.67 23.70 -26.68
CA PRO A 538 8.71 25.14 -26.46
C PRO A 538 10.14 25.63 -26.21
N SER A 539 10.57 26.70 -26.86
CA SER A 539 11.89 27.29 -26.64
C SER A 539 12.06 27.70 -25.17
N LEU A 540 13.30 27.62 -24.67
CA LEU A 540 13.61 28.25 -23.39
C LEU A 540 13.52 29.77 -23.57
N PRO A 541 13.23 30.53 -22.49
CA PRO A 541 13.38 31.97 -22.49
C PRO A 541 14.77 32.37 -23.00
N SER A 542 14.84 33.43 -23.80
CA SER A 542 16.03 33.88 -24.52
C SER A 542 17.25 34.11 -23.60
N ALA A 543 17.00 34.62 -22.39
CA ALA A 543 18.03 34.86 -21.37
C ALA A 543 18.39 33.61 -20.54
N VAL A 544 17.67 32.50 -20.69
CA VAL A 544 17.85 31.26 -19.94
C VAL A 544 18.41 30.17 -20.84
N THR A 545 19.70 29.86 -20.68
CA THR A 545 20.42 28.94 -21.59
C THR A 545 20.36 27.48 -21.18
N LYS A 546 19.99 27.18 -19.92
CA LYS A 546 19.96 25.82 -19.36
C LYS A 546 18.66 25.54 -18.63
N VAL A 547 18.12 24.34 -18.83
CA VAL A 547 16.94 23.86 -18.09
C VAL A 547 17.19 23.75 -16.59
N ASP A 548 18.44 23.51 -16.18
CA ASP A 548 18.89 23.41 -14.79
C ASP A 548 18.62 24.70 -14.01
N THR A 549 18.72 25.86 -14.68
CA THR A 549 18.37 27.17 -14.11
C THR A 549 16.89 27.23 -13.74
N ILE A 550 16.03 26.67 -14.58
CA ILE A 550 14.58 26.63 -14.32
C ILE A 550 14.26 25.65 -13.19
N PHE A 551 14.93 24.50 -13.14
CA PHE A 551 14.83 23.59 -12.00
C PHE A 551 15.22 24.28 -10.69
N ARG A 552 16.35 24.98 -10.66
CA ARG A 552 16.81 25.73 -9.48
C ARG A 552 15.75 26.72 -9.02
N ASP A 553 15.26 27.55 -9.92
CA ASP A 553 14.28 28.60 -9.59
C ASP A 553 12.95 27.99 -9.09
N GLN A 554 12.49 26.91 -9.73
CA GLN A 554 11.30 26.18 -9.30
C GLN A 554 11.51 25.54 -7.92
N PHE A 555 12.66 24.90 -7.67
CA PHE A 555 12.97 24.31 -6.37
C PHE A 555 13.06 25.36 -5.26
N ALA A 556 13.69 26.50 -5.52
CA ALA A 556 13.82 27.60 -4.57
C ALA A 556 12.43 28.15 -4.20
N TYR A 557 11.55 28.32 -5.19
CA TYR A 557 10.15 28.68 -4.95
C TYR A 557 9.42 27.62 -4.12
N VAL A 558 9.54 26.34 -4.46
CA VAL A 558 8.85 25.26 -3.73
C VAL A 558 9.28 25.21 -2.28
N ILE A 559 10.59 25.23 -1.99
CA ILE A 559 11.05 25.06 -0.60
C ILE A 559 10.70 26.25 0.28
N GLU A 560 10.74 27.48 -0.24
CA GLU A 560 10.31 28.67 0.50
C GLU A 560 8.81 28.61 0.83
N ASN A 561 8.00 28.05 -0.07
CA ASN A 561 6.57 27.88 0.17
C ASN A 561 6.23 26.70 1.09
N VAL A 562 6.95 25.59 0.99
CA VAL A 562 6.89 24.49 1.97
C VAL A 562 7.22 25.05 3.37
N ARG A 563 8.28 25.86 3.49
CA ARG A 563 8.64 26.56 4.73
C ARG A 563 7.52 27.45 5.24
N SER A 564 6.98 28.33 4.39
CA SER A 564 5.90 29.25 4.76
C SER A 564 4.66 28.51 5.25
N PHE A 565 4.28 27.44 4.54
CA PHE A 565 3.17 26.56 4.92
C PHE A 565 3.43 25.85 6.25
N PHE A 566 4.61 25.26 6.41
CA PHE A 566 5.05 24.60 7.64
C PHE A 566 4.99 25.55 8.84
N ILE A 567 5.55 26.75 8.71
CA ILE A 567 5.61 27.72 9.82
C ILE A 567 4.21 28.11 10.29
N LYS A 568 3.26 28.26 9.35
CA LYS A 568 1.86 28.59 9.64
C LYS A 568 1.09 27.42 10.25
N ALA A 569 1.50 26.18 9.99
CA ALA A 569 0.81 24.98 10.45
C ALA A 569 1.06 24.64 11.93
N TYR A 570 2.14 25.16 12.55
CA TYR A 570 2.55 24.78 13.91
C TYR A 570 2.72 25.98 14.85
N MET A 571 2.27 25.86 16.11
CA MET A 571 2.64 26.79 17.18
C MET A 571 4.16 26.73 17.39
N ASN A 572 4.88 27.85 17.21
CA ASN A 572 6.35 27.96 17.14
C ASN A 572 7.01 27.40 15.86
N GLY A 573 6.30 27.39 14.74
CA GLY A 573 6.78 26.86 13.46
C GLY A 573 8.15 27.40 13.00
N GLU A 574 8.47 28.68 13.23
CA GLU A 574 9.78 29.28 12.92
C GLU A 574 10.96 28.60 13.65
N LYS A 575 10.75 28.24 14.92
CA LYS A 575 11.77 27.53 15.70
C LYS A 575 11.92 26.11 15.18
N TYR A 576 10.81 25.42 14.95
CA TYR A 576 10.80 24.05 14.46
C TYR A 576 11.43 23.91 13.08
N TRP A 577 11.18 24.85 12.18
CA TRP A 577 11.83 24.88 10.88
C TRP A 577 13.34 25.03 11.03
N ARG A 578 13.82 26.00 11.84
CA ARG A 578 15.26 26.17 12.11
C ARG A 578 15.92 24.90 12.67
N ASP A 579 15.25 24.23 13.60
CA ASP A 579 15.77 23.03 14.26
C ASP A 579 15.82 21.81 13.31
N LEU A 580 14.90 21.72 12.34
CA LEU A 580 14.73 20.54 11.49
C LEU A 580 15.31 20.68 10.08
N ALA A 581 15.26 21.88 9.48
CA ALA A 581 15.62 22.09 8.08
C ALA A 581 17.10 21.79 7.80
N THR A 582 17.98 22.01 8.78
CA THR A 582 19.42 21.70 8.66
C THR A 582 19.70 20.21 8.46
N ASN A 583 18.81 19.34 8.96
CA ASN A 583 18.92 17.87 8.86
C ASN A 583 17.78 17.24 8.04
N MET A 584 17.22 18.01 7.10
CA MET A 584 16.12 17.57 6.25
C MET A 584 16.58 16.58 5.18
N ASP A 585 15.78 15.53 4.95
CA ASP A 585 15.89 14.73 3.73
C ASP A 585 14.92 15.23 2.67
N VAL A 586 15.32 15.15 1.42
CA VAL A 586 14.49 15.53 0.27
C VAL A 586 14.31 14.32 -0.62
N VAL A 587 13.06 14.01 -0.99
CA VAL A 587 12.74 12.95 -1.94
C VAL A 587 12.19 13.61 -3.21
N LEU A 588 12.91 13.46 -4.32
CA LEU A 588 12.53 13.96 -5.64
C LEU A 588 11.96 12.82 -6.49
N THR A 589 10.91 13.11 -7.24
CA THR A 589 10.31 12.14 -8.17
C THR A 589 10.85 12.36 -9.58
N VAL A 590 11.02 11.27 -10.33
CA VAL A 590 11.43 11.29 -11.75
C VAL A 590 10.65 10.25 -12.54
N PRO A 591 10.38 10.45 -13.85
CA PRO A 591 9.74 9.40 -14.65
C PRO A 591 10.58 8.12 -14.70
N ASN A 592 9.94 6.98 -14.97
CA ASN A 592 10.64 5.70 -15.12
C ASN A 592 11.72 5.82 -16.22
N GLY A 593 12.93 5.34 -15.94
CA GLY A 593 14.07 5.39 -16.86
C GLY A 593 14.88 6.69 -16.81
N TRP A 594 14.43 7.74 -16.10
CA TRP A 594 15.21 8.98 -15.94
C TRP A 594 16.26 8.82 -14.84
N GLU A 595 17.30 8.04 -15.15
CA GLU A 595 18.37 7.66 -14.24
C GLU A 595 19.69 8.39 -14.54
N GLY A 596 20.63 8.30 -13.60
CA GLY A 596 22.00 8.77 -13.76
C GLY A 596 22.10 10.28 -13.99
N ARG A 597 22.55 10.69 -15.19
CA ARG A 597 22.79 12.11 -15.52
C ARG A 597 21.61 13.03 -15.22
N HIS A 598 20.38 12.56 -15.44
CA HIS A 598 19.16 13.36 -15.24
C HIS A 598 18.90 13.63 -13.75
N GLN A 599 19.05 12.59 -12.92
CA GLN A 599 18.97 12.70 -11.46
C GLN A 599 20.08 13.60 -10.93
N GLN A 600 21.30 13.48 -11.46
CA GLN A 600 22.43 14.31 -11.04
C GLN A 600 22.20 15.80 -11.37
N ARG A 601 21.69 16.13 -12.56
CA ARG A 601 21.31 17.50 -12.92
C ARG A 601 20.26 18.08 -11.98
N MET A 602 19.20 17.31 -11.69
CA MET A 602 18.17 17.72 -10.73
C MET A 602 18.74 17.89 -9.31
N ARG A 603 19.66 17.01 -8.89
CA ARG A 603 20.34 17.09 -7.59
C ARG A 603 21.15 18.37 -7.47
N LEU A 604 21.95 18.71 -8.49
CA LEU A 604 22.74 19.95 -8.50
C LEU A 604 21.84 21.19 -8.47
N ALA A 605 20.76 21.20 -9.27
CA ALA A 605 19.80 22.30 -9.26
C ALA A 605 19.08 22.45 -7.90
N ALA A 606 18.74 21.35 -7.22
CA ALA A 606 18.17 21.37 -5.88
C ALA A 606 19.17 21.86 -4.81
N ILE A 607 20.45 21.51 -4.93
CA ILE A 607 21.51 22.03 -4.07
C ILE A 607 21.67 23.55 -4.29
N ASP A 608 21.73 24.00 -5.53
CA ASP A 608 21.86 25.43 -5.89
C ASP A 608 20.64 26.24 -5.43
N ALA A 609 19.46 25.62 -5.41
CA ALA A 609 18.23 26.17 -4.85
C ALA A 609 18.19 26.21 -3.31
N GLY A 610 19.20 25.63 -2.63
CA GLY A 610 19.31 25.66 -1.18
C GLY A 610 18.44 24.62 -0.44
N LEU A 611 17.98 23.57 -1.10
CA LEU A 611 17.18 22.52 -0.44
C LEU A 611 18.01 21.75 0.60
N VAL A 612 19.29 21.55 0.32
CA VAL A 612 20.29 21.00 1.25
C VAL A 612 21.62 21.74 1.06
N ALA A 613 22.50 21.70 2.07
CA ALA A 613 23.85 22.24 1.93
C ALA A 613 24.65 21.49 0.84
N PRO A 614 25.61 22.13 0.15
CA PRO A 614 26.39 21.49 -0.91
C PRO A 614 27.11 20.20 -0.51
N SER A 615 27.60 20.10 0.73
CA SER A 615 28.23 18.88 1.26
C SER A 615 27.25 17.74 1.54
N GLU A 616 25.95 18.04 1.57
CA GLU A 616 24.88 17.15 2.03
C GLU A 616 23.99 16.66 0.87
N GLY A 617 24.51 16.72 -0.36
CA GLY A 617 23.78 16.33 -1.57
C GLY A 617 23.24 14.90 -1.53
N SER A 618 23.84 14.00 -0.75
CA SER A 618 23.41 12.60 -0.57
C SER A 618 22.07 12.44 0.18
N ARG A 619 21.59 13.49 0.85
CA ARG A 619 20.25 13.54 1.49
C ARG A 619 19.11 13.82 0.52
N ILE A 620 19.43 14.21 -0.71
CA ILE A 620 18.47 14.19 -1.81
C ILE A 620 18.36 12.74 -2.28
N LYS A 621 17.16 12.20 -2.34
CA LYS A 621 16.85 10.84 -2.77
C LYS A 621 15.91 10.88 -3.94
N PHE A 622 15.98 9.86 -4.80
CA PHE A 622 15.13 9.76 -5.99
C PHE A 622 14.22 8.54 -5.89
N VAL A 623 12.95 8.75 -6.22
CA VAL A 623 11.95 7.70 -6.43
C VAL A 623 11.35 7.89 -7.83
N SER A 624 10.94 6.81 -8.52
CA SER A 624 10.28 6.98 -9.80
C SER A 624 8.82 7.34 -9.59
N GLU A 625 8.24 8.09 -10.53
CA GLU A 625 6.82 8.44 -10.50
C GLU A 625 5.95 7.17 -10.40
N GLY A 626 6.30 6.11 -11.15
CA GLY A 626 5.66 4.79 -11.05
C GLY A 626 5.81 4.10 -9.68
N GLU A 627 7.00 4.11 -9.05
CA GLU A 627 7.21 3.54 -7.71
C GLU A 627 6.43 4.32 -6.65
N ALA A 628 6.49 5.65 -6.71
CA ALA A 628 5.71 6.49 -5.82
C ALA A 628 4.20 6.23 -6.00
N ALA A 629 3.72 6.18 -7.25
CA ALA A 629 2.35 5.89 -7.59
C ALA A 629 1.84 4.54 -7.02
N ILE A 630 2.61 3.45 -7.14
CA ILE A 630 2.19 2.17 -6.56
C ILE A 630 2.20 2.20 -5.03
N HIS A 631 3.20 2.84 -4.41
CA HIS A 631 3.21 3.02 -2.96
C HIS A 631 1.99 3.81 -2.49
N TYR A 632 1.59 4.85 -3.22
CA TYR A 632 0.34 5.55 -2.94
C TYR A 632 -0.87 4.64 -3.12
N CYS A 633 -1.01 3.91 -4.23
CA CYS A 633 -2.16 3.03 -4.45
C CYS A 633 -2.32 1.99 -3.32
N LEU A 634 -1.20 1.46 -2.82
CA LEU A 634 -1.19 0.51 -1.73
C LEU A 634 -1.38 1.16 -0.34
N ASP A 635 -1.21 2.48 -0.22
CA ASP A 635 -1.38 3.24 1.03
C ASP A 635 -2.73 4.01 1.11
N SER A 636 -3.38 4.30 -0.04
CA SER A 636 -4.51 5.25 -0.18
C SER A 636 -5.89 4.62 -0.46
N VAL A 637 -6.26 3.60 0.31
CA VAL A 637 -7.61 2.97 0.41
C VAL A 637 -7.83 1.72 -0.47
N ILE A 638 -8.47 0.69 0.12
CA ILE A 638 -8.89 -0.64 -0.42
C ILE A 638 -7.76 -1.62 -0.78
N VAL A 639 -6.93 -2.02 0.18
CA VAL A 639 -6.07 -3.21 0.04
C VAL A 639 -6.76 -4.51 0.51
N HIS A 640 -8.10 -4.51 0.56
CA HIS A 640 -8.86 -5.73 0.85
C HIS A 640 -8.90 -6.71 -0.32
N SER A 641 -8.41 -6.33 -1.51
CA SER A 641 -8.41 -7.14 -2.74
C SER A 641 -7.01 -7.54 -3.24
N VAL A 642 -5.94 -6.84 -2.88
CA VAL A 642 -4.57 -7.18 -3.35
C VAL A 642 -3.90 -8.12 -2.35
N ALA A 643 -3.68 -9.37 -2.76
CA ALA A 643 -3.03 -10.37 -1.91
C ALA A 643 -1.51 -10.24 -1.93
N VAL A 644 -0.85 -10.62 -0.83
CA VAL A 644 0.59 -10.84 -0.86
C VAL A 644 0.89 -11.97 -1.85
N GLY A 645 1.79 -11.71 -2.79
CA GLY A 645 2.12 -12.57 -3.92
C GLY A 645 1.48 -12.13 -5.24
N SER A 646 0.52 -11.21 -5.21
CA SER A 646 -0.21 -10.73 -6.39
C SER A 646 0.66 -9.88 -7.32
N PRO A 647 0.68 -10.18 -8.64
CA PRO A 647 1.22 -9.29 -9.66
C PRO A 647 0.22 -8.17 -9.94
N VAL A 648 0.63 -6.93 -9.67
CA VAL A 648 -0.15 -5.71 -9.87
C VAL A 648 0.57 -4.77 -10.83
N ILE A 649 -0.19 -4.07 -11.65
CA ILE A 649 0.30 -3.02 -12.53
C ILE A 649 -0.12 -1.66 -11.96
N VAL A 650 0.77 -0.69 -12.00
CA VAL A 650 0.42 0.73 -11.87
C VAL A 650 0.60 1.42 -13.21
N CYS A 651 -0.37 2.21 -13.61
CA CYS A 651 -0.35 3.07 -14.78
C CYS A 651 -0.55 4.50 -14.30
N ASP A 652 0.55 5.23 -14.13
CA ASP A 652 0.51 6.67 -13.91
C ASP A 652 0.35 7.37 -15.26
N ALA A 653 -0.91 7.57 -15.64
CA ALA A 653 -1.29 8.28 -16.84
C ALA A 653 -1.23 9.78 -16.54
N GLY A 654 -0.07 10.35 -16.83
CA GLY A 654 0.23 11.73 -16.55
C GLY A 654 -0.75 12.70 -17.21
N GLY A 655 -1.26 13.65 -16.43
CA GLY A 655 -2.28 14.62 -16.86
C GLY A 655 -1.81 15.54 -17.96
N LYS A 656 -1.34 16.73 -17.61
CA LYS A 656 -0.69 17.59 -18.59
C LYS A 656 0.79 17.22 -18.79
N SER A 657 1.33 16.30 -17.97
CA SER A 657 2.77 16.03 -17.85
C SER A 657 3.43 15.43 -19.09
N GLY A 658 2.64 14.92 -20.02
CA GLY A 658 3.12 14.33 -21.25
C GLY A 658 3.74 12.95 -21.09
N THR A 659 4.22 12.54 -19.91
CA THR A 659 4.72 11.18 -19.67
C THR A 659 3.61 10.28 -19.14
N THR A 660 3.61 9.02 -19.58
CA THR A 660 2.88 7.93 -18.92
C THR A 660 3.87 6.87 -18.48
N ASP A 661 3.76 6.48 -17.21
CA ASP A 661 4.66 5.56 -16.54
C ASP A 661 3.90 4.30 -16.13
N ILE A 662 4.34 3.15 -16.63
CA ILE A 662 3.69 1.86 -16.36
C ILE A 662 4.70 0.93 -15.71
N GLY A 663 4.40 0.45 -14.50
CA GLY A 663 5.24 -0.51 -13.77
C GLY A 663 4.44 -1.74 -13.37
N ILE A 664 5.12 -2.89 -13.26
CA ILE A 664 4.53 -4.13 -12.78
C ILE A 664 5.32 -4.65 -11.57
N TYR A 665 4.58 -4.90 -10.50
CA TYR A 665 5.13 -5.26 -9.20
C TYR A 665 4.44 -6.50 -8.66
N LYS A 666 5.21 -7.38 -8.03
CA LYS A 666 4.70 -8.38 -7.12
C LYS A 666 4.71 -7.82 -5.71
N VAL A 667 3.57 -7.89 -5.03
CA VAL A 667 3.44 -7.42 -3.64
C VAL A 667 4.02 -8.49 -2.70
N ASN A 668 5.18 -8.26 -2.12
CA ASN A 668 5.82 -9.21 -1.19
C ASN A 668 5.39 -8.97 0.26
N SER A 669 5.09 -7.74 0.61
CA SER A 669 4.51 -7.34 1.90
C SER A 669 3.73 -6.05 1.67
N LEU A 670 2.64 -5.87 2.41
CA LEU A 670 1.92 -4.61 2.44
C LEU A 670 2.35 -3.75 3.62
N LEU A 671 2.89 -4.35 4.68
CA LEU A 671 3.11 -3.68 5.96
C LEU A 671 4.45 -4.13 6.61
N PRO A 672 5.56 -3.40 6.38
CA PRO A 672 5.70 -2.29 5.44
C PRO A 672 5.59 -2.77 3.97
N ILE A 673 5.30 -1.84 3.05
CA ILE A 673 5.15 -2.15 1.63
C ILE A 673 6.50 -2.60 1.08
N HIS A 674 6.60 -3.88 0.72
CA HIS A 674 7.73 -4.43 -0.01
C HIS A 674 7.25 -4.93 -1.36
N LEU A 675 7.89 -4.43 -2.41
CA LEU A 675 7.55 -4.74 -3.79
C LEU A 675 8.74 -5.42 -4.47
N GLU A 676 8.44 -6.30 -5.42
CA GLU A 676 9.40 -6.86 -6.37
C GLU A 676 8.96 -6.42 -7.77
N GLU A 677 9.80 -5.66 -8.47
CA GLU A 677 9.60 -5.39 -9.90
C GLU A 677 9.77 -6.71 -10.66
N ILE A 678 8.75 -7.11 -11.43
CA ILE A 678 8.72 -8.43 -12.09
C ILE A 678 8.91 -8.38 -13.61
N ALA A 679 8.75 -7.22 -14.22
CA ALA A 679 9.09 -6.95 -15.62
C ALA A 679 9.54 -5.50 -15.78
N SER A 680 10.21 -5.19 -16.90
CA SER A 680 10.71 -3.85 -17.18
C SER A 680 9.57 -2.83 -17.31
N PRO A 681 9.58 -1.74 -16.53
CA PRO A 681 8.57 -0.69 -16.63
C PRO A 681 8.72 0.07 -17.95
N GLN A 682 7.61 0.65 -18.39
CA GLN A 682 7.53 1.50 -19.57
C GLN A 682 7.41 2.97 -19.16
N CYS A 683 8.00 3.84 -19.97
CA CYS A 683 7.80 5.28 -19.95
C CYS A 683 7.75 5.76 -21.40
N PHE A 684 6.74 6.54 -21.76
CA PHE A 684 6.60 7.15 -23.08
C PHE A 684 5.88 8.49 -22.99
N LEU A 685 6.00 9.30 -24.05
CA LEU A 685 5.31 10.57 -24.16
C LEU A 685 3.86 10.35 -24.62
N GLY A 686 2.95 10.10 -23.68
CA GLY A 686 1.54 9.85 -23.92
C GLY A 686 0.64 10.19 -22.74
N GLY A 687 0.36 11.48 -22.52
CA GLY A 687 -0.57 11.99 -21.51
C GLY A 687 -1.56 13.01 -22.07
N GLY A 688 -2.44 13.54 -21.22
CA GLY A 688 -3.53 14.46 -21.60
C GLY A 688 -3.12 15.82 -22.22
N VAL A 689 -1.83 16.13 -22.34
CA VAL A 689 -1.32 17.25 -23.16
C VAL A 689 -1.32 16.94 -24.65
N PHE A 690 -1.14 15.67 -25.02
CA PHE A 690 -1.21 15.26 -26.42
C PHE A 690 -2.65 15.32 -26.95
N VAL A 691 -3.63 15.12 -26.07
CA VAL A 691 -5.05 15.43 -26.36
C VAL A 691 -5.25 16.93 -26.62
N ASN A 692 -4.56 17.83 -25.90
CA ASN A 692 -4.64 19.26 -26.21
C ASN A 692 -4.03 19.57 -27.59
N ARG A 693 -2.87 18.98 -27.91
CA ARG A 693 -2.23 19.13 -29.23
C ARG A 693 -3.18 18.68 -30.35
N ASP A 694 -3.80 17.52 -30.18
CA ASP A 694 -4.70 16.94 -31.19
C ASP A 694 -5.99 17.78 -31.33
N ALA A 695 -6.50 18.32 -30.20
CA ALA A 695 -7.61 19.26 -30.22
C ALA A 695 -7.25 20.59 -30.89
N GLU A 696 -6.07 21.14 -30.64
CA GLU A 696 -5.61 22.37 -31.27
C GLU A 696 -5.45 22.18 -32.78
N THR A 697 -4.87 21.05 -33.20
CA THR A 697 -4.75 20.66 -34.62
C THR A 697 -6.12 20.59 -35.28
N PHE A 698 -7.08 19.96 -34.60
CA PHE A 698 -8.46 19.86 -35.06
C PHE A 698 -9.13 21.26 -35.18
N ILE A 699 -9.03 22.10 -34.16
CA ILE A 699 -9.62 23.45 -34.14
C ILE A 699 -8.99 24.33 -35.21
N ARG A 700 -7.67 24.36 -35.33
CA ARG A 700 -6.96 25.07 -36.40
C ARG A 700 -7.42 24.61 -37.77
N GLY A 701 -7.54 23.30 -37.99
CA GLY A 701 -8.06 22.73 -39.22
C GLY A 701 -9.48 23.21 -39.56
N ARG A 702 -10.37 23.25 -38.56
CA ARG A 702 -11.75 23.72 -38.70
C ARG A 702 -11.84 25.21 -39.00
N LEU A 703 -11.03 26.03 -38.33
CA LEU A 703 -11.09 27.49 -38.45
C LEU A 703 -10.31 28.04 -39.65
N LYS A 704 -9.40 27.26 -40.23
CA LYS A 704 -8.55 27.66 -41.36
C LYS A 704 -9.33 28.36 -42.48
N GLY A 705 -8.83 29.50 -42.91
CA GLY A 705 -9.43 30.36 -43.94
C GLY A 705 -10.74 31.03 -43.53
N SER A 706 -11.12 30.97 -42.26
CA SER A 706 -12.24 31.76 -41.73
C SER A 706 -11.90 33.24 -41.73
N LYS A 707 -12.85 34.07 -42.15
CA LYS A 707 -12.69 35.54 -42.12
C LYS A 707 -12.54 36.09 -40.69
N TRP A 708 -13.14 35.42 -39.70
CA TRP A 708 -13.30 35.97 -38.35
C TRP A 708 -12.54 35.19 -37.26
N TRP A 709 -12.31 33.90 -37.48
CA TRP A 709 -11.87 32.99 -36.41
C TRP A 709 -10.54 32.29 -36.70
N ASP A 710 -9.94 32.48 -37.89
CA ASP A 710 -8.60 32.00 -38.20
C ASP A 710 -7.54 32.96 -37.65
N THR A 711 -7.58 33.21 -36.35
CA THR A 711 -6.62 34.06 -35.64
C THR A 711 -6.09 33.33 -34.41
N GLU A 712 -4.84 33.64 -34.04
CA GLU A 712 -4.17 32.99 -32.93
C GLU A 712 -4.91 33.23 -31.61
N GLU A 713 -5.41 34.45 -31.40
CA GLU A 713 -6.16 34.83 -30.20
C GLU A 713 -7.44 34.01 -30.05
N CYS A 714 -8.17 33.79 -31.15
CA CYS A 714 -9.39 32.99 -31.15
C CYS A 714 -9.09 31.52 -30.83
N ILE A 715 -8.03 30.97 -31.43
CA ILE A 715 -7.60 29.59 -31.21
C ILE A 715 -7.16 29.38 -29.76
N GLN A 716 -6.38 30.30 -29.18
CA GLN A 716 -5.95 30.21 -27.79
C GLN A 716 -7.12 30.31 -26.80
N SER A 717 -8.10 31.20 -27.07
CA SER A 717 -9.33 31.29 -26.27
C SER A 717 -10.17 30.01 -26.35
N ALA A 718 -10.34 29.45 -27.56
CA ALA A 718 -11.01 28.17 -27.78
C ALA A 718 -10.31 27.01 -27.05
N MET A 719 -8.98 26.98 -27.10
CA MET A 719 -8.16 25.98 -26.39
C MET A 719 -8.26 26.11 -24.87
N LYS A 720 -8.34 27.34 -24.34
CA LYS A 720 -8.57 27.58 -22.91
C LYS A 720 -9.91 26.97 -22.46
N ILE A 721 -10.98 27.18 -23.23
CA ILE A 721 -12.30 26.57 -22.97
C ILE A 721 -12.24 25.05 -23.07
N PHE A 722 -11.57 24.54 -24.12
CA PHE A 722 -11.41 23.11 -24.32
C PHE A 722 -10.73 22.44 -23.11
N GLU A 723 -9.59 22.97 -22.68
CA GLU A 723 -8.78 22.39 -21.61
C GLU A 723 -9.45 22.50 -20.23
N GLN A 724 -10.07 23.64 -19.93
CA GLN A 724 -10.66 23.91 -18.62
C GLN A 724 -12.02 23.22 -18.43
N HIS A 725 -12.75 22.98 -19.52
CA HIS A 725 -14.12 22.47 -19.44
C HIS A 725 -14.33 21.20 -20.26
N ILE A 726 -14.20 21.28 -21.59
CA ILE A 726 -14.65 20.21 -22.50
C ILE A 726 -13.88 18.91 -22.28
N LYS A 727 -12.54 18.97 -22.24
CA LYS A 727 -11.68 17.79 -22.06
C LYS A 727 -11.94 17.08 -20.73
N ARG A 728 -12.20 17.86 -19.66
CA ARG A 728 -12.37 17.35 -18.30
C ARG A 728 -13.75 16.72 -18.07
N SER A 729 -14.79 17.24 -18.72
CA SER A 729 -16.16 16.76 -18.54
C SER A 729 -16.55 15.63 -19.47
N PHE A 730 -15.79 15.39 -20.55
CA PHE A 730 -16.07 14.38 -21.57
C PHE A 730 -16.01 12.94 -21.03
N ARG A 731 -17.06 12.17 -21.28
CA ARG A 731 -17.23 10.77 -20.85
C ARG A 731 -17.23 9.78 -22.00
N GLY A 732 -17.36 10.26 -23.24
CA GLY A 732 -17.38 9.43 -24.45
C GLY A 732 -18.77 9.08 -24.98
N ASN A 733 -19.84 9.55 -24.33
CA ASN A 733 -21.22 9.28 -24.71
C ASN A 733 -22.02 10.54 -25.06
N GLU A 734 -21.38 11.70 -24.97
CA GLU A 734 -21.97 12.97 -25.34
C GLU A 734 -22.18 13.06 -26.86
N MET A 735 -23.38 13.45 -27.28
CA MET A 735 -23.68 13.59 -28.71
C MET A 735 -22.94 14.77 -29.36
N ARG A 736 -22.83 15.90 -28.64
CA ARG A 736 -22.27 17.14 -29.19
C ARG A 736 -21.80 18.10 -28.08
N MET A 737 -20.69 18.77 -28.33
CA MET A 737 -20.07 19.76 -27.46
C MET A 737 -19.90 21.07 -28.23
N HIS A 738 -19.84 22.19 -27.52
CA HIS A 738 -19.71 23.50 -28.14
C HIS A 738 -18.60 24.30 -27.49
N ILE A 739 -17.72 24.87 -28.30
CA ILE A 739 -16.73 25.85 -27.89
C ILE A 739 -17.19 27.21 -28.38
N LYS A 740 -17.37 28.16 -27.46
CA LYS A 740 -17.65 29.54 -27.81
C LYS A 740 -16.40 30.15 -28.43
N LEU A 741 -16.52 30.70 -29.65
CA LEU A 741 -15.46 31.43 -30.31
C LEU A 741 -15.63 32.92 -30.02
N ASP A 742 -14.53 33.60 -29.76
CA ASP A 742 -14.53 35.06 -29.60
C ASP A 742 -14.69 35.76 -30.95
N GLY A 743 -15.16 37.01 -30.91
CA GLY A 743 -15.45 37.82 -32.10
C GLY A 743 -16.95 37.92 -32.39
N VAL A 744 -17.40 37.36 -33.52
CA VAL A 744 -18.75 37.55 -34.05
C VAL A 744 -19.69 36.38 -33.74
N GLN A 745 -21.00 36.62 -33.71
CA GLN A 745 -22.04 35.58 -33.52
C GLN A 745 -22.57 35.02 -34.86
N GLU A 746 -21.73 35.04 -35.90
CA GLU A 746 -22.08 34.50 -37.22
C GLU A 746 -22.13 32.96 -37.20
N SER A 747 -22.78 32.37 -38.22
CA SER A 747 -22.80 30.92 -38.41
C SER A 747 -22.06 30.55 -39.69
N ASP A 748 -21.32 29.44 -39.67
CA ASP A 748 -20.60 28.89 -40.81
C ASP A 748 -20.84 27.37 -40.83
N ALA A 749 -21.81 26.95 -41.65
CA ALA A 749 -22.21 25.54 -41.73
C ALA A 749 -21.07 24.64 -42.25
N PHE A 750 -20.20 25.14 -43.14
CA PHE A 750 -19.08 24.37 -43.67
C PHE A 750 -18.07 24.03 -42.57
N ARG A 751 -17.85 24.96 -41.64
CA ARG A 751 -16.96 24.78 -40.49
C ARG A 751 -17.64 24.18 -39.26
N GLY A 752 -18.97 24.02 -39.28
CA GLY A 752 -19.75 23.53 -38.14
C GLY A 752 -19.91 24.56 -37.02
N ILE A 753 -19.98 25.84 -37.37
CA ILE A 753 -20.12 26.95 -36.42
C ILE A 753 -21.57 27.44 -36.42
N GLU A 754 -22.20 27.47 -35.24
CA GLU A 754 -23.57 27.93 -35.05
C GLU A 754 -23.59 29.07 -34.03
N ARG A 755 -23.96 30.28 -34.47
CA ARG A 755 -24.00 31.49 -33.63
C ARG A 755 -22.70 31.73 -32.84
N GLY A 756 -21.57 31.71 -33.54
CA GLY A 756 -20.23 31.87 -32.96
C GLY A 756 -19.78 30.73 -32.05
N ARG A 757 -20.37 29.53 -32.17
CA ARG A 757 -19.96 28.36 -31.40
C ARG A 757 -19.53 27.24 -32.34
N LEU A 758 -18.28 26.81 -32.21
CA LEU A 758 -17.77 25.63 -32.90
C LEU A 758 -18.40 24.39 -32.28
N ALA A 759 -19.15 23.64 -33.06
CA ALA A 759 -19.70 22.37 -32.62
C ALA A 759 -18.74 21.22 -32.91
N ILE A 760 -18.54 20.36 -31.91
CA ILE A 760 -17.71 19.15 -32.00
C ILE A 760 -18.59 17.97 -31.63
N SER A 761 -18.69 16.97 -32.50
CA SER A 761 -19.46 15.75 -32.21
C SER A 761 -18.75 14.85 -31.20
N GLY A 762 -19.51 13.92 -30.60
CA GLY A 762 -18.96 12.86 -29.75
C GLY A 762 -17.87 12.05 -30.45
N GLU A 763 -18.12 11.65 -31.70
CA GLU A 763 -17.19 10.86 -32.51
C GLU A 763 -15.88 11.60 -32.77
N GLU A 764 -15.95 12.88 -33.13
CA GLU A 764 -14.75 13.71 -33.31
C GLU A 764 -13.95 13.87 -32.03
N MET A 765 -14.63 13.98 -30.88
CA MET A 765 -13.93 14.03 -29.60
C MET A 765 -13.26 12.70 -29.25
N VAL A 766 -13.87 11.56 -29.60
CA VAL A 766 -13.18 10.26 -29.48
C VAL A 766 -11.94 10.22 -30.38
N GLU A 767 -12.01 10.72 -31.61
CA GLU A 767 -10.85 10.80 -32.51
C GLU A 767 -9.73 11.69 -31.95
N ILE A 768 -10.06 12.79 -31.28
CA ILE A 768 -9.08 13.67 -30.62
C ILE A 768 -8.36 12.94 -29.47
N PHE A 769 -9.04 12.05 -28.74
CA PHE A 769 -8.44 11.28 -27.65
C PHE A 769 -7.69 10.04 -28.13
N ARG A 770 -8.13 9.44 -29.24
CA ARG A 770 -7.70 8.12 -29.74
C ARG A 770 -6.18 7.94 -29.81
N PRO A 771 -5.38 8.84 -30.41
CA PRO A 771 -3.92 8.62 -30.52
C PRO A 771 -3.24 8.44 -29.16
N THR A 772 -3.65 9.24 -28.17
CA THR A 772 -3.05 9.18 -26.83
C THR A 772 -3.55 7.96 -26.06
N VAL A 773 -4.85 7.68 -26.10
CA VAL A 773 -5.46 6.52 -25.41
C VAL A 773 -4.90 5.21 -25.96
N ASP A 774 -4.74 5.09 -27.28
CA ASP A 774 -4.20 3.89 -27.91
C ASP A 774 -2.73 3.68 -27.55
N LEU A 775 -1.94 4.75 -27.43
CA LEU A 775 -0.57 4.67 -26.94
C LEU A 775 -0.51 4.12 -25.50
N VAL A 776 -1.39 4.58 -24.59
CA VAL A 776 -1.48 4.04 -23.22
C VAL A 776 -1.90 2.58 -23.21
N LYS A 777 -2.87 2.19 -24.04
CA LYS A 777 -3.28 0.78 -24.19
C LYS A 777 -2.14 -0.09 -24.71
N CYS A 778 -1.34 0.39 -25.67
CA CYS A 778 -0.17 -0.31 -26.18
C CYS A 778 0.86 -0.54 -25.08
N GLY A 779 1.22 0.49 -24.32
CA GLY A 779 2.16 0.35 -23.20
C GLY A 779 1.68 -0.65 -22.13
N LEU A 780 0.38 -0.65 -21.79
CA LEU A 780 -0.19 -1.64 -20.87
C LEU A 780 -0.09 -3.06 -21.44
N LYS A 781 -0.44 -3.24 -22.73
CA LYS A 781 -0.36 -4.54 -23.40
C LYS A 781 1.08 -5.07 -23.44
N GLU A 782 2.06 -4.21 -23.71
CA GLU A 782 3.48 -4.60 -23.73
C GLU A 782 3.95 -5.09 -22.35
N VAL A 783 3.61 -4.38 -21.27
CA VAL A 783 3.95 -4.81 -19.90
C VAL A 783 3.25 -6.12 -19.53
N ILE A 784 1.96 -6.27 -19.85
CA ILE A 784 1.20 -7.51 -19.62
C ILE A 784 1.83 -8.68 -20.40
N GLN A 785 2.16 -8.48 -21.67
CA GLN A 785 2.76 -9.49 -22.53
C GLN A 785 4.16 -9.90 -22.06
N SER A 786 5.00 -8.94 -21.65
CA SER A 786 6.35 -9.22 -21.14
C SER A 786 6.35 -10.08 -19.86
N TRP A 787 5.32 -9.95 -19.00
CA TRP A 787 5.17 -10.81 -17.83
C TRP A 787 4.72 -12.23 -18.19
N GLY A 788 3.85 -12.37 -19.20
CA GLY A 788 3.43 -13.66 -19.74
C GLY A 788 2.62 -14.55 -18.79
N LYS A 789 2.16 -14.02 -17.65
CA LYS A 789 1.28 -14.72 -16.68
C LYS A 789 0.10 -13.83 -16.28
N ALA A 790 -0.80 -14.37 -15.48
CA ALA A 790 -1.96 -13.63 -14.97
C ALA A 790 -1.54 -12.37 -14.19
N ILE A 791 -2.35 -11.32 -14.32
CA ILE A 791 -2.28 -10.05 -13.59
C ILE A 791 -3.51 -9.96 -12.71
N ASP A 792 -3.34 -9.61 -11.45
CA ASP A 792 -4.43 -9.59 -10.48
C ASP A 792 -5.17 -8.24 -10.48
N GLN A 793 -4.46 -7.14 -10.75
CA GLN A 793 -5.00 -5.79 -10.67
C GLN A 793 -4.20 -4.79 -11.52
N ILE A 794 -4.90 -3.85 -12.16
CA ILE A 794 -4.31 -2.62 -12.72
C ILE A 794 -4.82 -1.43 -11.89
N PHE A 795 -3.90 -0.65 -11.33
CA PHE A 795 -4.16 0.65 -10.74
C PHE A 795 -3.90 1.74 -11.78
N VAL A 796 -4.87 2.62 -11.98
CA VAL A 796 -4.72 3.78 -12.88
C VAL A 796 -4.74 5.05 -12.04
N VAL A 797 -3.67 5.83 -12.14
CA VAL A 797 -3.47 7.10 -11.43
C VAL A 797 -2.94 8.17 -12.38
N GLY A 798 -2.72 9.37 -11.86
CA GLY A 798 -2.27 10.51 -12.66
C GLY A 798 -3.43 11.34 -13.20
N GLY A 799 -3.11 12.57 -13.61
CA GLY A 799 -4.13 13.55 -13.99
C GLY A 799 -4.90 13.23 -15.27
N PHE A 800 -4.40 12.34 -16.14
CA PHE A 800 -5.12 11.94 -17.36
C PHE A 800 -6.08 10.80 -17.07
N ALA A 801 -5.76 9.97 -16.07
CA ALA A 801 -6.65 8.96 -15.53
C ALA A 801 -7.90 9.54 -14.83
N GLU A 802 -7.91 10.84 -14.51
CA GLU A 802 -9.11 11.53 -14.02
C GLU A 802 -10.22 11.63 -15.09
N SER A 803 -9.89 11.49 -16.38
CA SER A 803 -10.89 11.46 -17.44
C SER A 803 -11.70 10.15 -17.40
N GLU A 804 -13.01 10.28 -17.25
CA GLU A 804 -13.94 9.13 -17.26
C GLU A 804 -13.90 8.38 -18.60
N HIS A 805 -13.73 9.08 -19.73
CA HIS A 805 -13.55 8.43 -21.03
C HIS A 805 -12.30 7.55 -21.06
N VAL A 806 -11.15 8.09 -20.63
CA VAL A 806 -9.88 7.33 -20.58
C VAL A 806 -10.00 6.13 -19.66
N TYR A 807 -10.56 6.31 -18.46
CA TYR A 807 -10.77 5.21 -17.51
C TYR A 807 -11.67 4.12 -18.11
N HIS A 808 -12.75 4.49 -18.81
CA HIS A 808 -13.63 3.55 -19.49
C HIS A 808 -12.91 2.75 -20.58
N GLU A 809 -12.10 3.41 -21.41
CA GLU A 809 -11.33 2.78 -22.49
C GLU A 809 -10.29 1.78 -21.94
N LEU A 810 -9.59 2.15 -20.87
CA LEU A 810 -8.61 1.26 -20.21
C LEU A 810 -9.30 0.09 -19.52
N LYS A 811 -10.42 0.34 -18.83
CA LYS A 811 -11.23 -0.71 -18.19
C LYS A 811 -11.81 -1.69 -19.22
N THR A 812 -12.23 -1.22 -20.38
CA THR A 812 -12.74 -2.07 -21.47
C THR A 812 -11.63 -2.95 -22.05
N MET A 813 -10.45 -2.37 -22.31
CA MET A 813 -9.28 -3.12 -22.78
C MET A 813 -8.84 -4.20 -21.78
N ALA A 814 -8.73 -3.86 -20.50
CA ALA A 814 -8.35 -4.80 -19.45
C ALA A 814 -9.43 -5.85 -19.16
N GLY A 815 -10.72 -5.47 -19.24
CA GLY A 815 -11.86 -6.37 -19.10
C GLY A 815 -11.89 -7.46 -20.17
N ALA A 816 -11.49 -7.15 -21.40
CA ALA A 816 -11.30 -8.14 -22.46
C ALA A 816 -10.20 -9.17 -22.14
N LEU A 817 -9.27 -8.82 -21.25
CA LEU A 817 -8.21 -9.71 -20.73
C LEU A 817 -8.57 -10.35 -19.39
N GLY A 818 -9.75 -10.06 -18.82
CA GLY A 818 -10.17 -10.54 -17.50
C GLY A 818 -9.42 -9.88 -16.32
N ILE A 819 -8.78 -8.73 -16.54
CA ILE A 819 -7.98 -8.04 -15.52
C ILE A 819 -8.80 -6.90 -14.89
N PRO A 820 -8.99 -6.91 -13.55
CA PRO A 820 -9.64 -5.80 -12.85
C PRO A 820 -8.85 -4.50 -12.93
N VAL A 821 -9.57 -3.37 -13.04
CA VAL A 821 -9.01 -2.01 -13.05
C VAL A 821 -9.65 -1.20 -11.94
N SER A 822 -8.83 -0.47 -11.19
CA SER A 822 -9.28 0.44 -10.13
C SER A 822 -8.54 1.78 -10.17
N LYS A 823 -9.16 2.79 -9.57
CA LYS A 823 -8.58 4.09 -9.23
C LYS A 823 -8.75 4.31 -7.72
N PRO A 824 -7.74 4.83 -6.98
CA PRO A 824 -7.90 5.18 -5.57
C PRO A 824 -9.02 6.22 -5.34
N ASP A 825 -9.70 6.15 -4.19
CA ASP A 825 -10.84 7.05 -3.85
C ASP A 825 -10.40 8.48 -3.45
N GLY A 826 -9.09 8.76 -3.45
CA GLY A 826 -8.53 10.11 -3.22
C GLY A 826 -8.34 10.91 -4.52
N ALA A 827 -8.04 12.21 -4.39
CA ALA A 827 -7.66 13.00 -5.57
C ALA A 827 -6.37 12.43 -6.17
N LEU A 828 -6.44 11.87 -7.39
CA LEU A 828 -5.32 11.21 -8.08
C LEU A 828 -4.12 12.14 -8.26
N SER A 829 -4.35 13.44 -8.24
CA SER A 829 -3.31 14.46 -8.20
C SER A 829 -2.34 14.32 -7.02
N LYS A 830 -2.72 13.70 -5.91
CA LYS A 830 -1.91 13.59 -4.67
C LYS A 830 -0.95 12.41 -4.65
N ALA A 831 -1.06 11.52 -5.64
CA ALA A 831 -0.48 10.19 -5.55
C ALA A 831 1.04 10.20 -5.38
N VAL A 832 1.75 11.01 -6.17
CA VAL A 832 3.20 10.86 -6.31
C VAL A 832 3.96 11.38 -5.07
N THR A 833 3.66 12.56 -4.54
CA THR A 833 4.40 13.09 -3.37
C THR A 833 4.09 12.34 -2.08
N HIS A 834 2.85 11.90 -1.89
CA HIS A 834 2.48 11.02 -0.77
C HIS A 834 3.17 9.66 -0.90
N GLY A 835 3.08 9.07 -2.08
CA GLY A 835 3.73 7.80 -2.42
C GLY A 835 5.24 7.83 -2.24
N ALA A 836 5.89 8.95 -2.56
CA ALA A 836 7.32 9.17 -2.35
C ALA A 836 7.71 9.17 -0.86
N LEU A 837 6.89 9.80 0.02
CA LEU A 837 7.09 9.72 1.47
C LEU A 837 6.87 8.29 1.99
N SER A 838 5.83 7.60 1.50
CA SER A 838 5.55 6.20 1.84
C SER A 838 6.70 5.28 1.44
N TRP A 839 7.22 5.43 0.22
CA TRP A 839 8.39 4.72 -0.28
C TRP A 839 9.63 4.94 0.60
N TYR A 840 9.92 6.19 0.94
CA TYR A 840 11.10 6.56 1.72
C TYR A 840 11.08 5.96 3.14
N LEU A 841 9.91 5.92 3.76
CA LEU A 841 9.74 5.40 5.12
C LEU A 841 9.53 3.88 5.15
N GLY A 842 9.08 3.28 4.05
CA GLY A 842 8.58 1.91 3.96
C GLY A 842 9.56 0.82 3.53
N SER A 843 10.87 1.07 3.44
CA SER A 843 11.87 0.08 2.95
C SER A 843 11.67 -0.43 1.51
N GLY A 844 11.02 0.37 0.64
CA GLY A 844 11.12 0.35 -0.83
C GLY A 844 10.94 -0.96 -1.62
N VAL A 845 11.22 -0.87 -2.93
CA VAL A 845 11.27 -2.02 -3.87
C VAL A 845 12.53 -2.85 -3.59
N GLN A 846 12.36 -4.11 -3.18
CA GLN A 846 13.45 -4.98 -2.72
C GLN A 846 14.11 -5.81 -3.83
N VAL A 847 13.45 -5.93 -4.97
CA VAL A 847 13.94 -6.69 -6.12
C VAL A 847 13.64 -5.89 -7.37
N ARG A 848 14.67 -5.64 -8.16
CA ARG A 848 14.64 -4.85 -9.39
C ARG A 848 14.97 -5.71 -10.60
N VAL A 849 14.58 -5.23 -11.77
CA VAL A 849 14.91 -5.84 -13.07
C VAL A 849 15.94 -4.96 -13.77
N ALA A 850 17.04 -5.56 -14.25
CA ALA A 850 18.01 -4.86 -15.07
C ALA A 850 17.40 -4.49 -16.43
N ARG A 851 17.28 -3.18 -16.70
CA ARG A 851 16.66 -2.63 -17.93
C ARG A 851 17.58 -2.68 -19.14
N LEU A 852 18.88 -2.58 -18.88
CA LEU A 852 19.96 -2.55 -19.86
C LEU A 852 21.02 -3.57 -19.44
N HIS A 853 21.92 -3.93 -20.35
CA HIS A 853 23.15 -4.59 -19.97
C HIS A 853 24.12 -3.53 -19.47
N TYR A 854 24.63 -3.63 -18.25
CA TYR A 854 25.59 -2.69 -17.67
C TYR A 854 26.97 -3.31 -17.70
N GLY A 855 27.97 -2.51 -18.02
CA GLY A 855 29.32 -3.02 -18.22
C GLY A 855 30.33 -1.92 -18.51
N ALA A 856 31.54 -2.35 -18.85
CA ALA A 856 32.64 -1.44 -19.10
C ALA A 856 33.54 -2.00 -20.21
N GLU A 857 34.42 -1.13 -20.70
CA GLU A 857 35.50 -1.52 -21.60
C GLU A 857 36.43 -2.52 -20.90
N THR A 858 36.85 -3.54 -21.64
CA THR A 858 37.91 -4.46 -21.22
C THR A 858 38.88 -4.71 -22.36
N GLU A 859 39.92 -5.48 -22.06
CA GLU A 859 40.86 -6.01 -23.03
C GLU A 859 40.64 -7.52 -23.15
N MET A 860 40.69 -8.07 -24.36
CA MET A 860 40.56 -9.51 -24.61
C MET A 860 41.82 -10.07 -25.26
N ASP A 861 42.10 -11.35 -25.03
CA ASP A 861 43.15 -12.06 -25.78
C ASP A 861 42.76 -12.13 -27.26
N PHE A 862 43.71 -11.86 -28.13
CA PHE A 862 43.49 -11.94 -29.56
C PHE A 862 43.42 -13.41 -29.98
N ASP A 863 42.26 -13.86 -30.45
CA ASP A 863 42.09 -15.16 -31.10
C ASP A 863 42.12 -14.99 -32.63
N PRO A 864 43.11 -15.57 -33.34
CA PRO A 864 43.19 -15.49 -34.80
C PRO A 864 42.04 -16.19 -35.53
N ASN A 865 41.29 -17.09 -34.87
CA ASN A 865 40.17 -17.80 -35.47
C ASN A 865 38.83 -17.06 -35.31
N ASP A 866 38.82 -15.94 -34.59
CA ASP A 866 37.63 -15.14 -34.38
C ASP A 866 37.52 -14.03 -35.43
N HIS A 867 36.54 -14.17 -36.33
CA HIS A 867 36.31 -13.22 -37.42
C HIS A 867 35.93 -11.81 -36.94
N GLU A 868 35.34 -11.66 -35.75
CA GLU A 868 35.01 -10.34 -35.19
C GLU A 868 36.25 -9.62 -34.65
N MET A 869 37.30 -10.38 -34.26
CA MET A 869 38.57 -9.83 -33.79
C MET A 869 39.55 -9.50 -34.92
N ALA A 870 39.34 -10.07 -36.12
CA ALA A 870 40.27 -9.94 -37.24
C ALA A 870 40.49 -8.47 -37.67
N GLY A 871 39.46 -7.63 -37.54
CA GLY A 871 39.50 -6.21 -37.88
C GLY A 871 39.95 -5.27 -36.77
N GLN A 872 40.21 -5.76 -35.55
CA GLN A 872 40.44 -4.92 -34.37
C GLN A 872 41.90 -4.51 -34.21
N ILE A 873 42.14 -3.37 -33.53
CA ILE A 873 43.49 -2.88 -33.20
C ILE A 873 44.12 -3.80 -32.14
N LYS A 874 45.26 -4.42 -32.50
CA LYS A 874 45.99 -5.37 -31.64
C LYS A 874 47.19 -4.68 -31.00
N PHE A 875 47.49 -5.04 -29.76
CA PHE A 875 48.70 -4.60 -29.06
C PHE A 875 49.26 -5.75 -28.22
N GLN A 876 50.53 -5.66 -27.81
CA GLN A 876 51.13 -6.61 -26.88
C GLN A 876 51.05 -6.07 -25.46
N ASP A 877 50.58 -6.89 -24.51
CA ASP A 877 50.62 -6.56 -23.09
C ASP A 877 52.05 -6.63 -22.52
N ALA A 878 52.21 -6.26 -21.24
CA ALA A 878 53.50 -6.30 -20.56
C ALA A 878 54.12 -7.71 -20.44
N LEU A 879 53.37 -8.77 -20.78
CA LEU A 879 53.80 -10.17 -20.82
C LEU A 879 54.04 -10.67 -22.25
N GLY A 880 53.92 -9.80 -23.27
CA GLY A 880 54.12 -10.13 -24.68
C GLY A 880 52.93 -10.83 -25.35
N ARG A 881 51.76 -10.89 -24.70
CA ARG A 881 50.55 -11.51 -25.27
C ARG A 881 49.81 -10.53 -26.16
N TRP A 882 49.33 -11.00 -27.30
CA TRP A 882 48.50 -10.19 -28.21
C TRP A 882 47.09 -10.01 -27.64
N ARG A 883 46.66 -8.76 -27.50
CA ARG A 883 45.39 -8.33 -26.94
C ARG A 883 44.68 -7.38 -27.90
N VAL A 884 43.36 -7.28 -27.78
CA VAL A 884 42.51 -6.31 -28.48
C VAL A 884 41.82 -5.38 -27.49
N ARG A 885 41.65 -4.11 -27.87
CA ARG A 885 40.97 -3.06 -27.08
C ARG A 885 39.50 -2.95 -27.46
N HIS A 886 38.75 -2.10 -26.75
CA HIS A 886 37.34 -1.80 -27.04
C HIS A 886 36.39 -2.99 -26.90
N ALA A 887 36.85 -4.04 -26.23
CA ALA A 887 36.06 -5.20 -25.93
C ALA A 887 35.01 -4.85 -24.87
N TRP A 888 33.81 -5.39 -25.02
CA TRP A 888 32.72 -5.23 -24.07
C TRP A 888 32.75 -6.31 -23.01
N SER A 889 32.72 -5.91 -21.74
CA SER A 889 32.49 -6.82 -20.61
C SER A 889 31.19 -6.48 -19.90
N THR A 890 30.27 -7.44 -19.83
CA THR A 890 29.00 -7.27 -19.12
C THR A 890 29.16 -7.56 -17.64
N ILE A 891 28.87 -6.57 -16.79
CA ILE A 891 28.79 -6.70 -15.33
C ILE A 891 27.40 -7.19 -14.90
N VAL A 892 26.36 -6.62 -15.52
CA VAL A 892 24.96 -6.98 -15.29
C VAL A 892 24.25 -7.17 -16.62
N LYS A 893 23.56 -8.30 -16.79
CA LYS A 893 22.79 -8.58 -18.01
C LYS A 893 21.38 -8.02 -17.91
N LYS A 894 20.87 -7.47 -19.01
CA LYS A 894 19.45 -7.14 -19.19
C LYS A 894 18.59 -8.39 -19.07
N VAL A 895 17.36 -8.26 -18.59
CA VAL A 895 16.33 -9.31 -18.72
C VAL A 895 15.77 -9.31 -20.14
N GLY A 896 15.95 -10.43 -20.87
CA GLY A 896 15.50 -10.57 -22.26
C GLY A 896 13.99 -10.83 -22.39
N ASN A 897 13.40 -10.40 -23.51
CA ASN A 897 11.98 -10.61 -23.86
C ASN A 897 11.69 -12.00 -24.48
N THR A 898 12.61 -12.97 -24.38
CA THR A 898 12.49 -14.24 -25.10
C THR A 898 11.63 -15.26 -24.37
N SER A 899 10.32 -15.20 -24.60
CA SER A 899 9.56 -16.33 -25.14
C SER A 899 8.08 -15.96 -25.35
N PHE A 900 7.68 -15.59 -26.57
CA PHE A 900 6.45 -16.02 -27.24
C PHE A 900 6.43 -15.49 -28.69
N GLY A 901 7.26 -16.11 -29.53
CA GLY A 901 7.13 -16.01 -30.99
C GLY A 901 7.06 -17.44 -31.53
N HIS A 902 5.90 -17.85 -32.05
CA HIS A 902 5.82 -19.08 -32.83
C HIS A 902 6.71 -18.95 -34.06
N THR A 903 7.77 -19.76 -34.15
CA THR A 903 8.27 -20.27 -35.43
C THR A 903 8.86 -21.66 -35.22
N ILE A 904 8.23 -22.65 -35.83
CA ILE A 904 8.82 -23.98 -36.01
C ILE A 904 9.96 -23.82 -37.02
N SER A 905 11.17 -24.18 -36.63
CA SER A 905 12.10 -24.84 -37.54
C SER A 905 12.85 -25.92 -36.79
N ALA A 906 12.66 -27.15 -37.24
CA ALA A 906 13.42 -28.31 -36.81
C ALA A 906 14.90 -28.16 -37.20
N THR A 907 15.72 -29.05 -36.64
CA THR A 907 17.14 -29.31 -36.92
C THR A 907 18.16 -28.30 -36.40
N THR A 908 18.61 -28.48 -35.17
CA THR A 908 19.90 -29.13 -34.84
C THR A 908 20.07 -29.12 -33.32
N GLY A 909 20.60 -30.21 -32.77
CA GLY A 909 20.77 -30.37 -31.34
C GLY A 909 21.89 -29.48 -30.80
N SER A 910 21.52 -28.52 -29.95
CA SER A 910 22.43 -27.91 -28.98
C SER A 910 21.66 -27.57 -27.72
N SER A 911 22.20 -28.03 -26.59
CA SER A 911 21.67 -27.89 -25.23
C SER A 911 21.06 -26.50 -24.96
N ALA A 912 19.74 -26.47 -24.73
CA ALA A 912 19.05 -25.29 -24.21
C ALA A 912 19.55 -24.99 -22.79
N SER A 913 20.52 -24.09 -22.65
CA SER A 913 20.81 -23.46 -21.37
C SER A 913 19.60 -22.61 -20.97
N LEU A 914 18.94 -22.96 -19.87
CA LEU A 914 17.90 -22.13 -19.27
C LEU A 914 18.44 -20.72 -19.03
N TYR A 915 17.95 -19.74 -19.79
CA TYR A 915 18.20 -18.33 -19.52
C TYR A 915 17.46 -17.97 -18.23
N GLN A 916 18.18 -17.87 -17.12
CA GLN A 916 17.67 -17.33 -15.86
C GLN A 916 17.45 -15.82 -16.03
N ASN A 917 16.21 -15.35 -15.83
CA ASN A 917 15.89 -13.93 -15.70
C ASN A 917 16.69 -13.33 -14.53
N TYR A 918 17.64 -12.44 -14.79
CA TYR A 918 18.48 -11.81 -13.76
C TYR A 918 17.67 -10.77 -12.97
N ARG A 919 17.14 -11.19 -11.83
CA ARG A 919 16.51 -10.33 -10.83
C ARG A 919 17.57 -9.83 -9.85
N LEU A 920 17.67 -8.52 -9.69
CA LEU A 920 18.63 -7.86 -8.81
C LEU A 920 17.96 -7.67 -7.45
N ARG A 921 18.40 -8.37 -6.42
CA ARG A 921 17.85 -8.17 -5.05
C ARG A 921 18.61 -7.06 -4.35
N THR A 922 17.95 -6.29 -3.48
CA THR A 922 18.64 -5.38 -2.57
C THR A 922 19.69 -6.14 -1.76
N GLY A 923 20.91 -5.63 -1.75
CA GLY A 923 22.12 -6.24 -1.20
C GLY A 923 22.90 -7.13 -2.19
N SER A 924 22.46 -7.26 -3.45
CA SER A 924 23.17 -8.07 -4.46
C SER A 924 24.35 -7.31 -5.07
N GLU A 925 25.53 -7.89 -4.88
CA GLU A 925 26.84 -7.55 -5.45
C GLU A 925 27.02 -7.92 -6.93
N HIS A 926 27.12 -6.98 -7.88
CA HIS A 926 27.60 -7.31 -9.24
C HIS A 926 28.95 -6.67 -9.52
N SER A 927 29.96 -7.50 -9.79
CA SER A 927 31.36 -7.06 -9.81
C SER A 927 32.09 -7.38 -11.10
N MET A 928 33.01 -6.50 -11.51
CA MET A 928 34.06 -6.80 -12.48
C MET A 928 35.42 -6.89 -11.79
N PRO A 929 36.18 -7.98 -11.97
CA PRO A 929 37.51 -8.10 -11.38
C PRO A 929 38.54 -7.29 -12.17
N PHE A 930 39.42 -6.62 -11.44
CA PHE A 930 40.57 -5.89 -11.95
C PHE A 930 41.86 -6.41 -11.34
N HIS A 931 42.92 -6.41 -12.16
CA HIS A 931 44.26 -6.77 -11.76
C HIS A 931 45.24 -5.75 -12.32
N ARG A 932 45.91 -5.00 -11.45
CA ARG A 932 46.89 -3.98 -11.86
C ARG A 932 48.09 -3.94 -10.91
N ASN A 933 49.26 -3.72 -11.48
CA ASN A 933 50.50 -3.51 -10.73
C ASN A 933 50.71 -2.01 -10.53
N PHE A 934 51.09 -1.62 -9.31
CA PHE A 934 51.33 -0.23 -8.91
C PHE A 934 52.74 -0.07 -8.34
N THR A 935 53.41 1.00 -8.72
CA THR A 935 54.70 1.44 -8.13
C THR A 935 54.48 2.49 -7.04
N GLU A 936 55.50 2.82 -6.24
CA GLU A 936 55.38 3.71 -5.07
C GLU A 936 54.90 5.15 -5.38
N HIS A 937 54.94 5.58 -6.64
CA HIS A 937 54.61 6.94 -7.06
C HIS A 937 53.40 7.03 -8.00
N GLU A 938 52.73 5.91 -8.28
CA GLU A 938 51.53 5.91 -9.12
C GLU A 938 50.28 6.36 -8.35
N SER A 939 49.38 7.05 -9.05
CA SER A 939 48.07 7.42 -8.48
C SER A 939 47.30 6.16 -8.11
N LEU A 940 46.66 6.19 -6.94
CA LEU A 940 45.79 5.13 -6.44
C LEU A 940 44.30 5.43 -6.71
N GLU A 941 44.00 6.55 -7.35
CA GLU A 941 42.69 6.84 -7.90
C GLU A 941 42.54 6.15 -9.25
N VAL A 942 41.51 5.31 -9.38
CA VAL A 942 41.20 4.62 -10.63
C VAL A 942 39.84 5.05 -11.16
N GLU A 943 39.78 5.16 -12.48
CA GLU A 943 38.59 5.53 -13.21
C GLU A 943 38.17 4.38 -14.14
N MET A 944 36.87 4.13 -14.22
CA MET A 944 36.27 3.18 -15.15
C MET A 944 35.05 3.82 -15.80
N GLU A 945 35.11 4.02 -17.11
CA GLU A 945 33.93 4.41 -17.88
C GLU A 945 32.89 3.28 -17.84
N LEU A 946 31.69 3.64 -17.41
CA LEU A 946 30.55 2.76 -17.29
C LEU A 946 29.61 3.00 -18.46
N TYR A 947 29.21 1.92 -19.12
CA TYR A 947 28.30 1.94 -20.24
C TYR A 947 27.10 1.03 -19.99
N ALA A 948 26.04 1.30 -20.73
CA ALA A 948 24.89 0.42 -20.84
C ALA A 948 24.57 0.09 -22.30
N TYR A 949 23.98 -1.08 -22.54
CA TYR A 949 23.52 -1.52 -23.85
C TYR A 949 22.03 -1.88 -23.84
N ARG A 950 21.27 -1.35 -24.80
CA ARG A 950 19.80 -1.40 -24.81
C ARG A 950 19.18 -2.64 -25.41
N TRP A 951 19.85 -3.29 -26.35
CA TRP A 951 19.30 -4.43 -27.08
C TRP A 951 19.66 -5.76 -26.42
N ASP A 952 19.05 -6.85 -26.88
CA ASP A 952 19.10 -8.13 -26.17
C ASP A 952 20.49 -8.78 -26.22
N ASN A 953 21.23 -8.57 -27.30
CA ASN A 953 22.56 -9.16 -27.52
C ASN A 953 23.62 -8.06 -27.68
N PRO A 954 24.38 -7.71 -26.63
CA PRO A 954 25.51 -6.80 -26.75
C PRO A 954 26.53 -7.34 -27.76
N PRO A 955 27.04 -6.50 -28.68
CA PRO A 955 28.13 -6.91 -29.55
C PRO A 955 29.41 -7.11 -28.73
N LYS A 956 30.36 -7.84 -29.30
CA LYS A 956 31.64 -8.14 -28.65
C LYS A 956 32.51 -6.91 -28.40
N PHE A 957 32.36 -5.90 -29.24
CA PHE A 957 33.07 -4.63 -29.18
C PHE A 957 32.06 -3.50 -29.06
N PHE A 958 32.30 -2.58 -28.12
CA PHE A 958 31.38 -1.45 -27.89
C PHE A 958 31.79 -0.18 -28.64
N LYS A 959 33.02 -0.13 -29.16
CA LYS A 959 33.47 0.89 -30.13
C LYS A 959 33.84 0.23 -31.45
N ASP A 960 33.63 0.95 -32.55
CA ASP A 960 34.14 0.59 -33.85
C ASP A 960 35.66 0.88 -33.98
N ASN A 961 36.25 0.51 -35.11
CA ASN A 961 37.69 0.74 -35.37
C ASN A 961 38.08 2.22 -35.44
N GLY A 962 37.12 3.13 -35.60
CA GLY A 962 37.31 4.57 -35.54
C GLY A 962 37.21 5.14 -34.12
N GLY A 963 36.90 4.30 -33.12
CA GLY A 963 36.71 4.70 -31.73
C GLY A 963 35.30 5.22 -31.41
N HIS A 964 34.35 5.14 -32.34
CA HIS A 964 32.97 5.58 -32.11
C HIS A 964 32.16 4.49 -31.42
N LEU A 965 31.26 4.88 -30.52
CA LEU A 965 30.31 3.97 -29.88
C LEU A 965 29.43 3.27 -30.92
N VAL A 966 29.37 1.94 -30.83
CA VAL A 966 28.43 1.13 -31.62
C VAL A 966 27.00 1.47 -31.19
N ASP A 967 26.08 1.52 -32.15
CA ASP A 967 24.69 1.86 -31.87
C ASP A 967 24.09 0.96 -30.78
N GLY A 968 23.28 1.57 -29.92
CA GLY A 968 22.68 0.93 -28.75
C GLY A 968 23.51 0.99 -27.47
N PHE A 969 24.79 1.37 -27.51
CA PHE A 969 25.54 1.72 -26.29
C PHE A 969 25.27 3.14 -25.82
N ILE A 970 25.25 3.31 -24.51
CA ILE A 970 25.00 4.57 -23.81
C ILE A 970 26.10 4.75 -22.77
N HIS A 971 26.82 5.86 -22.80
CA HIS A 971 27.73 6.23 -21.72
C HIS A 971 26.90 6.64 -20.49
N LEU A 972 27.14 5.98 -19.35
CA LEU A 972 26.45 6.27 -18.10
C LEU A 972 27.23 7.23 -17.21
N GLY A 973 28.57 7.18 -17.24
CA GLY A 973 29.43 8.00 -16.39
C GLY A 973 30.69 7.23 -16.01
N THR A 974 31.53 7.85 -15.17
CA THR A 974 32.82 7.33 -14.77
C THR A 974 32.79 6.90 -13.31
N VAL A 975 33.04 5.61 -13.04
CA VAL A 975 33.27 5.15 -11.68
C VAL A 975 34.66 5.58 -11.24
N GLN A 976 34.73 6.37 -10.17
CA GLN A 976 35.96 6.80 -9.53
C GLN A 976 36.13 6.05 -8.21
N ALA A 977 37.33 5.54 -7.93
CA ALA A 977 37.57 4.72 -6.76
C ALA A 977 38.97 4.94 -6.17
N ASP A 978 39.07 4.99 -4.83
CA ASP A 978 40.33 5.16 -4.12
C ASP A 978 40.87 3.80 -3.64
N LEU A 979 41.97 3.36 -4.27
CA LEU A 979 42.64 2.09 -3.94
C LEU A 979 43.59 2.21 -2.73
N THR A 980 43.70 3.35 -2.04
CA THR A 980 44.64 3.55 -0.93
C THR A 980 44.53 2.47 0.14
N LYS A 981 43.31 2.06 0.51
CA LYS A 981 43.08 0.99 1.50
C LYS A 981 43.58 -0.36 0.97
N CYS A 982 43.24 -0.71 -0.27
CA CYS A 982 43.68 -1.95 -0.94
C CYS A 982 45.21 -2.00 -1.14
N TYR A 983 45.83 -0.88 -1.52
CA TYR A 983 47.27 -0.73 -1.71
C TYR A 983 48.04 -0.91 -0.40
N LYS A 984 47.53 -0.36 0.71
CA LYS A 984 48.12 -0.54 2.05
C LYS A 984 48.07 -1.99 2.51
N ALA A 985 47.01 -2.73 2.17
CA ALA A 985 46.86 -4.14 2.50
C ALA A 985 47.71 -5.09 1.62
N SER A 986 48.13 -4.63 0.45
CA SER A 986 48.88 -5.42 -0.53
C SER A 986 50.38 -5.53 -0.19
N ARG A 987 51.00 -6.66 -0.57
CA ARG A 987 52.44 -6.93 -0.35
C ARG A 987 53.28 -6.44 -1.53
N PHE A 988 54.55 -6.12 -1.26
CA PHE A 988 55.52 -5.81 -2.31
C PHE A 988 56.00 -7.07 -3.01
N ASN A 989 56.02 -7.02 -4.33
CA ASN A 989 56.71 -7.92 -5.25
C ASN A 989 57.94 -7.21 -5.81
N THR A 990 58.85 -7.96 -6.43
CA THR A 990 60.07 -7.43 -7.05
C THR A 990 60.12 -7.90 -8.51
N ALA A 991 60.23 -6.95 -9.44
CA ALA A 991 60.34 -7.24 -10.86
C ALA A 991 61.74 -7.80 -11.18
N LEU A 992 61.90 -8.43 -12.35
CA LEU A 992 63.21 -8.90 -12.83
C LEU A 992 64.25 -7.78 -12.95
N SER A 993 63.80 -6.52 -13.07
CA SER A 993 64.62 -5.30 -13.08
C SER A 993 65.07 -4.81 -11.68
N GLY A 994 64.63 -5.47 -10.60
CA GLY A 994 64.87 -5.04 -9.21
C GLY A 994 63.89 -3.99 -8.69
N GLN A 995 62.98 -3.48 -9.52
CA GLN A 995 61.96 -2.50 -9.12
C GLN A 995 60.89 -3.15 -8.25
N LYS A 996 60.55 -2.50 -7.12
CA LYS A 996 59.46 -2.94 -6.23
C LYS A 996 58.11 -2.47 -6.77
N TYR A 997 57.12 -3.34 -6.75
CA TYR A 997 55.75 -3.03 -7.14
C TYR A 997 54.77 -3.77 -6.22
N LYS A 998 53.51 -3.35 -6.17
CA LYS A 998 52.43 -4.11 -5.54
C LYS A 998 51.41 -4.53 -6.58
N THR A 999 50.94 -5.76 -6.49
CA THR A 999 49.84 -6.25 -7.31
C THR A 999 48.55 -6.11 -6.53
N LEU A 1000 47.58 -5.37 -7.09
CA LEU A 1000 46.28 -5.16 -6.48
C LEU A 1000 45.24 -5.96 -7.24
N GLU A 1001 44.51 -6.80 -6.51
CA GLU A 1001 43.33 -7.52 -6.99
C GLU A 1001 42.09 -6.94 -6.29
N TYR A 1002 41.23 -6.31 -7.06
CA TYR A 1002 40.04 -5.65 -6.55
C TYR A 1002 38.89 -5.75 -7.56
N ASP A 1003 37.68 -5.59 -7.04
CA ASP A 1003 36.44 -5.59 -7.79
C ASP A 1003 35.81 -4.21 -7.70
N ILE A 1004 35.30 -3.70 -8.83
CA ILE A 1004 34.32 -2.61 -8.82
C ILE A 1004 32.94 -3.26 -8.79
N CYS A 1005 32.17 -2.98 -7.74
CA CYS A 1005 30.85 -3.53 -7.51
C CYS A 1005 29.77 -2.49 -7.80
N LEU A 1006 28.81 -2.82 -8.67
CA LEU A 1006 27.60 -2.03 -8.90
C LEU A 1006 26.48 -2.48 -7.95
N LEU A 1007 25.78 -1.50 -7.38
CA LEU A 1007 24.72 -1.66 -6.39
C LEU A 1007 23.40 -1.12 -6.95
N PHE A 1008 22.35 -1.93 -6.89
CA PHE A 1008 21.01 -1.61 -7.40
C PHE A 1008 19.97 -1.54 -6.27
N ASP A 1009 20.41 -1.16 -5.07
CA ASP A 1009 19.57 -1.14 -3.87
C ASP A 1009 18.53 -0.01 -3.88
N GLU A 1010 18.84 1.07 -4.59
CA GLU A 1010 17.99 2.25 -4.80
C GLU A 1010 17.79 2.45 -6.32
N ILE A 1011 16.96 3.41 -6.73
CA ILE A 1011 16.82 3.77 -8.16
C ILE A 1011 18.13 4.38 -8.68
N GLU A 1012 18.88 5.02 -7.80
CA GLU A 1012 20.20 5.55 -8.11
C GLU A 1012 21.23 4.41 -8.16
N LEU A 1013 21.92 4.31 -9.30
CA LEU A 1013 23.03 3.40 -9.48
C LEU A 1013 24.20 3.85 -8.60
N ARG A 1014 24.71 2.93 -7.77
CA ARG A 1014 25.87 3.18 -6.90
C ARG A 1014 26.99 2.20 -7.22
N ALA A 1015 28.22 2.58 -6.87
CA ALA A 1015 29.40 1.74 -6.98
C ALA A 1015 30.09 1.61 -5.61
N ARG A 1016 30.85 0.53 -5.41
CA ARG A 1016 31.82 0.40 -4.30
C ARG A 1016 32.98 -0.50 -4.69
N LEU A 1017 34.10 -0.37 -3.98
CA LEU A 1017 35.24 -1.28 -4.12
C LEU A 1017 35.11 -2.50 -3.21
N ARG A 1018 35.64 -3.64 -3.66
CA ARG A 1018 35.78 -4.86 -2.87
C ARG A 1018 37.11 -5.55 -3.15
N TRP A 1019 37.83 -6.01 -2.13
CA TRP A 1019 39.03 -6.86 -2.29
C TRP A 1019 39.10 -7.90 -1.18
N LYS A 1020 40.01 -8.88 -1.30
CA LYS A 1020 40.20 -9.93 -0.28
C LYS A 1020 41.37 -9.61 0.65
N GLU A 1021 41.13 -9.67 1.95
CA GLU A 1021 42.15 -9.71 3.00
C GLU A 1021 41.94 -10.92 3.90
N LYS A 1022 42.99 -11.73 4.09
CA LYS A 1022 42.97 -12.90 5.01
C LYS A 1022 41.74 -13.82 4.81
N ASN A 1023 41.36 -14.10 3.57
CA ASN A 1023 40.17 -14.87 3.17
C ASN A 1023 38.80 -14.25 3.51
N SER A 1024 38.76 -12.94 3.78
CA SER A 1024 37.52 -12.18 3.99
C SER A 1024 37.44 -11.01 3.01
N TYR A 1025 36.22 -10.62 2.61
CA TYR A 1025 36.01 -9.46 1.76
C TYR A 1025 36.04 -8.17 2.59
N VAL A 1026 36.81 -7.19 2.11
CA VAL A 1026 36.89 -5.83 2.64
C VAL A 1026 36.36 -4.86 1.58
N PHE A 1027 35.73 -3.78 2.02
CA PHE A 1027 35.07 -2.81 1.15
C PHE A 1027 35.74 -1.43 1.21
N GLY A 1028 35.73 -0.74 0.08
CA GLY A 1028 36.20 0.63 -0.07
C GLY A 1028 35.19 1.47 -0.83
N ASP A 1029 35.45 2.78 -0.84
CA ASP A 1029 34.55 3.77 -1.38
C ASP A 1029 34.74 3.90 -2.90
N ALA A 1030 33.65 3.96 -3.66
CA ALA A 1030 33.64 4.33 -5.06
C ALA A 1030 32.42 5.21 -5.34
N THR A 1031 32.54 6.12 -6.30
CA THR A 1031 31.48 7.04 -6.70
C THR A 1031 31.30 7.01 -8.20
N ILE A 1032 30.08 7.24 -8.69
CA ILE A 1032 29.83 7.38 -10.13
C ILE A 1032 29.73 8.87 -10.43
N ALA A 1033 30.68 9.39 -11.19
CA ALA A 1033 30.64 10.72 -11.74
C ALA A 1033 29.85 10.69 -13.06
N TYR A 1034 28.80 11.48 -13.16
CA TYR A 1034 28.01 11.63 -14.39
C TYR A 1034 28.55 12.81 -15.20
N ASP A 1035 28.53 12.73 -16.53
CA ASP A 1035 28.79 13.90 -17.38
C ASP A 1035 27.57 14.83 -17.31
N VAL A 1036 27.72 15.97 -16.61
CA VAL A 1036 26.62 16.89 -16.24
C VAL A 1036 26.60 18.17 -17.06
#